data_AF-A0A7Y1UIR1-F1
#
_entry.id   AF-A0A7Y1UIR1-F1
#
_cell.length_a   1.000
_cell.length_b   1.000
_cell.length_c   1.000
_cell.angle_alpha   90.00
_cell.angle_beta   90.00
_cell.angle_gamma   90.00
#
_symmetry.space_group_name_H-M   'P 1'
#
loop_
_entity.id
_entity.type
_entity.pdbx_description
1 polymer ?
#
loop_
_entity_poly.entity_id
_entity_poly.type
_entity_poly.pdbx_seq_one_letter_code
_entity_poly.pdbx_strand_id
1 'polypeptide(L)'
;MKTKLLGAISRAACFAALAFGSFSPAAAQLSSQFGILDLNANGGINPNTGAAWAAGDQYRLAFHTDGTIDGTSSDPAVYDAFATAQAQQNTALASSTGWTAMVWVNTDDTLPQAIDPNNPGAGESPVSSPLVRSGTTDQTGGAGQGGAGVPVYAIDGTTCIARNNADIYNNWSNPFDGDAVVRIPGSMTGSGQNVHYSPFLDQFAGGDSGDVHGASVWTGGFGSAVNPLGNSVDPNAQVRGSWGSSNANNAGRVWNRFQSGTTSQLSVYAISPVLTIVDASDTTPPTLASSDFVDDKAGGPVLQFETVTYTVTFSEPMDATTVDVGDFDNTAGTAPVTIDSVSATGDTAVFEVAVTPTGAGTIQLQIPAGSVLTDVAGNALDTAAAIADDTIITVDADNVAPTLAPADIVDDQFGGPVLEDQPVTYTLFFSEPMDAGTVDVGDFDNSSATAVTIDSVSATGDPSIFEVVVTPTEAGTLQLRVKAGAVLTDLPGNPLDTTTAIADDTVITVDADLVPTVISFEDDVSGGPIEVIDSVTYDVTFSEAMNAGTIDVGDFDNSSATGITIDSVSATGDPAIFVVVVTPTEPGTIQLQVAQGAVLEDLTGNPVDTTNPIPDDTIITVSADSTPPTLSSIVDNVSGGPVFEGQAVTYLVSFSEAMDDATIGASDFENASATAATIGSVTPTGDPAVFEVVATATEVGTLQLQIAMDAVLTDLEGNPLDTSSPLPDDTIINVVAGPDLVGELGVLDFTANGGINPNTGAEWAPGDQYRLAFHTDGTIDATSSDPAFYDAFATAQAAAAGLGGSWTAMVWVNTDESLPQGSSPVSSPVVRSGTDDQTGGAGVGGAGVPVYAMDGATCIARNNADIYNSWSNPFDGDAVVRIPAGTGAATQNVHYSPFLDQFGGGDTGNVHGANVWTGGFGSAVNPLGNSVDPDSQVRASWGSSNANNTGRVWNRFQSGVTSQLSVYAISDVLTVSSALPDPLVLNISESGGTLEFEWNSLPGMQYDLLSSTDPEAENDPSLWAPYNDGTMTYEDIPASGTSTTLTGVQKVGPVRFFTLTEEVIPPIFEADFEADNGGFTVSTTVGTDWEHGAPDSNGLGGAVSEGNGGSANCWATNLGDVSGTTADAGYYEDSTMTLLRSPVIDLTGIAAAKLCFAEALDLDSGDTAVVNIIDDVTDTVIAAAIYTATDGATGDADWATANGGVPIEIPPAALGQPVRIEWSFTGFGGTTDDYLGWYIDDVSVLQSTP
;
A
#
# COMPACT_ATOMS: atom_id res chain seq x y z
N MET A 1 -18.72 50.71 62.82
CA MET A 1 -19.34 51.83 63.58
C MET A 1 -20.34 52.53 62.66
N LYS A 2 -21.45 53.11 63.17
CA LYS A 2 -22.31 54.16 62.55
C LYS A 2 -22.29 54.35 61.00
N THR A 3 -23.32 53.92 60.26
CA THR A 3 -24.46 54.74 59.72
C THR A 3 -24.11 55.77 58.61
N LYS A 4 -24.91 56.01 57.55
CA LYS A 4 -26.29 55.56 57.20
C LYS A 4 -26.66 55.85 55.72
N LEU A 5 -27.65 55.10 55.21
CA LEU A 5 -28.78 55.52 54.34
C LEU A 5 -28.52 56.41 53.09
N LEU A 6 -28.95 55.93 51.92
CA LEU A 6 -30.19 56.38 51.28
C LEU A 6 -30.57 55.57 50.02
N GLY A 7 -31.87 55.35 49.84
CA GLY A 7 -32.49 54.81 48.62
C GLY A 7 -34.01 54.70 48.83
N ALA A 8 -34.82 54.81 47.76
CA ALA A 8 -36.25 54.42 47.73
C ALA A 8 -36.96 54.73 46.38
N ILE A 9 -37.64 53.71 45.79
CA ILE A 9 -39.08 53.68 45.39
C ILE A 9 -39.55 54.74 44.33
N SER A 10 -40.29 54.45 43.25
CA SER A 10 -41.49 53.59 43.04
C SER A 10 -41.64 53.16 41.55
N ARG A 11 -42.12 51.96 41.18
CA ARG A 11 -43.52 51.42 41.09
C ARG A 11 -44.42 52.06 39.97
N ALA A 12 -45.25 51.31 39.22
CA ALA A 12 -45.43 49.85 39.08
C ALA A 12 -46.41 49.43 37.93
N ALA A 13 -46.44 48.11 37.64
CA ALA A 13 -47.48 47.29 36.96
C ALA A 13 -47.55 47.43 35.42
N CYS A 14 -47.96 46.42 34.60
CA CYS A 14 -48.34 45.00 34.80
C CYS A 14 -48.21 44.25 33.41
N PHE A 15 -48.59 42.98 33.14
CA PHE A 15 -49.36 41.93 33.83
C PHE A 15 -49.02 40.52 33.24
N ALA A 16 -48.75 39.48 34.06
CA ALA A 16 -48.55 38.06 33.66
C ALA A 16 -47.36 37.78 32.68
N ALA A 17 -46.85 36.56 32.48
CA ALA A 17 -47.16 35.23 33.02
C ALA A 17 -45.86 34.45 33.36
N LEU A 18 -45.95 33.26 33.96
CA LEU A 18 -44.79 32.36 34.10
C LEU A 18 -44.57 31.58 32.80
N ALA A 19 -43.32 31.56 32.34
CA ALA A 19 -42.77 30.52 31.48
C ALA A 19 -41.32 30.26 31.91
N PHE A 20 -40.94 29.00 32.09
CA PHE A 20 -39.54 28.62 32.20
C PHE A 20 -38.98 28.60 30.77
N GLY A 21 -38.40 29.72 30.34
CA GLY A 21 -37.56 29.76 29.15
C GLY A 21 -36.17 29.24 29.50
N SER A 22 -35.69 28.24 28.78
CA SER A 22 -34.27 27.92 28.73
C SER A 22 -33.52 29.13 28.17
N PHE A 23 -32.53 29.63 28.91
CA PHE A 23 -31.49 30.44 28.29
C PHE A 23 -30.63 29.50 27.46
N SER A 24 -30.83 29.49 26.14
CA SER A 24 -29.74 29.10 25.24
C SER A 24 -28.56 30.04 25.52
N PRO A 25 -27.31 29.54 25.52
CA PRO A 25 -26.16 30.45 25.51
C PRO A 25 -26.26 31.38 24.29
N ALA A 26 -25.75 32.60 24.42
CA ALA A 26 -25.41 33.37 23.23
C ALA A 26 -24.30 32.59 22.50
N ALA A 27 -24.42 32.42 21.20
CA ALA A 27 -23.31 31.87 20.41
C ALA A 27 -22.12 32.81 20.49
N ALA A 28 -20.92 32.25 20.59
CA ALA A 28 -19.65 32.95 20.42
C ALA A 28 -19.71 33.83 19.16
N GLN A 29 -19.27 35.09 19.27
CA GLN A 29 -19.26 35.98 18.11
C GLN A 29 -17.94 35.80 17.36
N LEU A 30 -17.82 34.70 16.61
CA LEU A 30 -16.59 34.35 15.91
C LEU A 30 -16.16 35.43 14.89
N SER A 31 -14.84 35.53 14.69
CA SER A 31 -14.20 36.30 13.61
C SER A 31 -13.09 35.48 12.96
N SER A 32 -12.73 35.82 11.74
CA SER A 32 -11.48 35.38 11.10
C SER A 32 -10.32 36.32 11.47
N GLN A 33 -9.08 35.83 11.50
CA GLN A 33 -7.88 36.57 11.96
C GLN A 33 -7.71 37.96 11.31
N PHE A 34 -7.98 38.09 10.01
CA PHE A 34 -7.94 39.38 9.29
C PHE A 34 -9.33 40.01 9.06
N GLY A 35 -10.40 39.42 9.60
CA GLY A 35 -11.79 39.90 9.45
C GLY A 35 -12.33 39.86 8.02
N ILE A 36 -11.72 39.05 7.15
CA ILE A 36 -12.04 38.96 5.71
C ILE A 36 -13.04 37.84 5.42
N LEU A 37 -12.77 36.64 5.94
CA LEU A 37 -13.62 35.46 5.74
C LEU A 37 -14.96 35.67 6.48
N ASP A 38 -16.05 35.68 5.71
CA ASP A 38 -17.42 35.77 6.22
C ASP A 38 -17.84 34.40 6.75
N LEU A 39 -17.89 34.28 8.08
CA LEU A 39 -18.28 33.04 8.77
C LEU A 39 -19.79 32.73 8.66
N ASN A 40 -20.55 33.51 7.90
CA ASN A 40 -21.92 33.19 7.48
C ASN A 40 -21.98 32.63 6.03
N ALA A 41 -20.87 32.72 5.28
CA ALA A 41 -20.74 32.05 3.99
C ALA A 41 -20.86 30.52 4.15
N ASN A 42 -21.25 29.84 3.06
CA ASN A 42 -21.58 28.41 3.07
C ASN A 42 -22.60 28.00 4.17
N GLY A 43 -23.47 28.93 4.60
CA GLY A 43 -24.47 28.67 5.65
C GLY A 43 -23.92 28.61 7.07
N GLY A 44 -22.67 29.04 7.29
CA GLY A 44 -21.98 28.97 8.58
C GLY A 44 -21.21 27.68 8.84
N ILE A 45 -21.06 26.84 7.81
CA ILE A 45 -20.41 25.52 7.88
C ILE A 45 -18.99 25.59 7.31
N ASN A 46 -18.03 25.13 8.10
CA ASN A 46 -16.64 24.88 7.71
C ASN A 46 -16.60 23.72 6.68
N PRO A 47 -16.21 23.95 5.41
CA PRO A 47 -16.27 22.93 4.35
C PRO A 47 -15.32 21.76 4.53
N ASN A 48 -14.32 21.87 5.42
CA ASN A 48 -13.37 20.80 5.68
C ASN A 48 -13.92 19.78 6.69
N THR A 49 -14.56 20.27 7.75
CA THR A 49 -15.08 19.44 8.86
C THR A 49 -16.55 19.10 8.74
N GLY A 50 -17.31 19.79 7.88
CA GLY A 50 -18.77 19.67 7.79
C GLY A 50 -19.54 20.21 9.00
N ALA A 51 -18.84 20.74 10.01
CA ALA A 51 -19.40 21.33 11.21
C ALA A 51 -19.60 22.85 11.06
N ALA A 52 -20.37 23.46 11.97
CA ALA A 52 -20.38 24.92 12.08
C ALA A 52 -18.99 25.42 12.48
N TRP A 53 -18.56 26.57 11.94
CA TRP A 53 -17.27 27.18 12.31
C TRP A 53 -17.11 27.29 13.83
N ALA A 54 -15.90 26.99 14.32
CA ALA A 54 -15.51 27.09 15.72
C ALA A 54 -14.23 27.92 15.89
N ALA A 55 -13.99 28.45 17.10
CA ALA A 55 -12.69 29.03 17.43
C ALA A 55 -11.60 27.93 17.42
N GLY A 56 -10.45 28.24 16.84
CA GLY A 56 -9.38 27.27 16.55
C GLY A 56 -9.47 26.63 15.15
N ASP A 57 -10.60 26.74 14.43
CA ASP A 57 -10.69 26.25 13.05
C ASP A 57 -9.67 26.97 12.15
N GLN A 58 -8.98 26.21 11.31
CA GLN A 58 -7.98 26.74 10.38
C GLN A 58 -8.58 27.04 9.00
N TYR A 59 -8.04 28.04 8.30
CA TYR A 59 -8.35 28.38 6.92
C TYR A 59 -7.12 29.00 6.21
N ARG A 60 -7.17 29.14 4.88
CA ARG A 60 -6.23 29.96 4.10
C ARG A 60 -6.98 30.88 3.15
N LEU A 61 -6.33 31.97 2.74
CA LEU A 61 -6.78 32.85 1.67
C LEU A 61 -5.93 32.63 0.41
N ALA A 62 -6.53 32.81 -0.75
CA ALA A 62 -5.88 32.72 -2.05
C ALA A 62 -6.39 33.76 -3.04
N PHE A 63 -5.53 34.18 -3.97
CA PHE A 63 -5.87 35.11 -5.05
C PHE A 63 -4.97 34.94 -6.27
N HIS A 64 -5.35 35.59 -7.36
CA HIS A 64 -4.54 35.79 -8.55
C HIS A 64 -4.09 37.26 -8.59
N THR A 65 -2.82 37.53 -8.86
CA THR A 65 -2.27 38.89 -8.76
C THR A 65 -2.75 39.80 -9.91
N ASP A 66 -3.25 40.99 -9.57
CA ASP A 66 -3.56 42.02 -10.57
C ASP A 66 -2.28 42.61 -11.22
N GLY A 67 -1.16 42.59 -10.49
CA GLY A 67 0.17 42.89 -11.02
C GLY A 67 0.83 41.70 -11.73
N THR A 68 1.85 41.98 -12.54
CA THR A 68 2.71 41.00 -13.21
C THR A 68 4.18 41.10 -12.77
N ILE A 69 4.93 40.02 -12.93
CA ILE A 69 6.37 39.90 -12.66
C ILE A 69 7.08 39.20 -13.82
N ASP A 70 8.37 39.53 -14.04
CA ASP A 70 9.23 38.93 -15.06
C ASP A 70 9.89 37.62 -14.54
N GLY A 71 9.97 36.60 -15.40
CA GLY A 71 10.57 35.28 -15.12
C GLY A 71 12.10 35.24 -15.05
N THR A 72 12.74 36.30 -14.56
CA THR A 72 14.20 36.46 -14.62
C THR A 72 14.95 35.90 -13.42
N SER A 73 14.25 35.42 -12.38
CA SER A 73 14.84 34.83 -11.18
C SER A 73 14.69 33.31 -11.17
N SER A 74 15.77 32.60 -10.82
CA SER A 74 15.72 31.19 -10.40
C SER A 74 15.33 31.05 -8.92
N ASP A 75 15.59 32.07 -8.08
CA ASP A 75 15.25 32.09 -6.66
C ASP A 75 13.71 32.14 -6.47
N PRO A 76 13.11 31.11 -5.82
CA PRO A 76 11.69 31.06 -5.47
C PRO A 76 11.18 32.25 -4.66
N ALA A 77 12.00 32.78 -3.73
CA ALA A 77 11.60 33.79 -2.75
C ALA A 77 11.30 35.15 -3.38
N VAL A 78 11.86 35.44 -4.56
CA VAL A 78 11.55 36.66 -5.34
C VAL A 78 10.07 36.70 -5.74
N TYR A 79 9.47 35.53 -6.03
CA TYR A 79 8.05 35.43 -6.39
C TYR A 79 7.14 35.47 -5.15
N ASP A 80 7.60 34.93 -4.01
CA ASP A 80 6.87 34.98 -2.72
C ASP A 80 6.85 36.40 -2.13
N ALA A 81 7.96 37.13 -2.22
CA ALA A 81 8.04 38.55 -1.89
C ALA A 81 7.11 39.40 -2.78
N PHE A 82 7.00 39.06 -4.08
CA PHE A 82 6.03 39.68 -4.97
C PHE A 82 4.59 39.36 -4.57
N ALA A 83 4.25 38.09 -4.32
CA ALA A 83 2.91 37.68 -3.87
C ALA A 83 2.49 38.41 -2.58
N THR A 84 3.40 38.49 -1.59
CA THR A 84 3.21 39.24 -0.34
C THR A 84 2.95 40.73 -0.62
N ALA A 85 3.75 41.36 -1.49
CA ALA A 85 3.56 42.77 -1.88
C ALA A 85 2.28 43.02 -2.72
N GLN A 86 1.70 42.00 -3.36
CA GLN A 86 0.38 42.10 -3.98
C GLN A 86 -0.73 41.98 -2.93
N ALA A 87 -0.62 41.06 -1.96
CA ALA A 87 -1.59 40.89 -0.89
C ALA A 87 -1.74 42.15 -0.02
N GLN A 88 -0.62 42.77 0.34
CA GLN A 88 -0.55 44.00 1.15
C GLN A 88 -1.18 45.24 0.49
N GLN A 89 -1.57 45.19 -0.79
CA GLN A 89 -2.36 46.24 -1.44
C GLN A 89 -3.83 46.24 -0.98
N ASN A 90 -4.34 45.10 -0.49
CA ASN A 90 -5.62 45.04 0.21
C ASN A 90 -5.44 45.63 1.62
N THR A 91 -6.23 46.66 1.97
CA THR A 91 -6.12 47.36 3.26
C THR A 91 -6.41 46.48 4.48
N ALA A 92 -7.10 45.35 4.32
CA ALA A 92 -7.32 44.37 5.39
C ALA A 92 -6.13 43.38 5.57
N LEU A 93 -5.20 43.34 4.61
CA LEU A 93 -4.03 42.46 4.60
C LEU A 93 -2.70 43.23 4.63
N ALA A 94 -2.75 44.54 4.93
CA ALA A 94 -1.59 45.44 4.89
C ALA A 94 -0.46 45.07 5.87
N SER A 95 -0.74 44.26 6.89
CA SER A 95 0.24 43.68 7.83
C SER A 95 0.61 42.22 7.54
N SER A 96 -0.08 41.55 6.61
CA SER A 96 0.16 40.13 6.35
C SER A 96 1.49 39.87 5.64
N THR A 97 2.12 38.74 5.97
CA THR A 97 3.43 38.30 5.46
C THR A 97 3.37 36.83 5.02
N GLY A 98 4.46 36.29 4.46
CA GLY A 98 4.58 34.85 4.19
C GLY A 98 3.69 34.29 3.08
N TRP A 99 3.21 35.10 2.14
CA TRP A 99 2.39 34.61 1.02
C TRP A 99 3.26 33.85 0.01
N THR A 100 2.87 32.62 -0.32
CA THR A 100 3.58 31.76 -1.26
C THR A 100 3.00 31.90 -2.68
N ALA A 101 3.86 32.07 -3.67
CA ALA A 101 3.52 32.10 -5.10
C ALA A 101 3.52 30.68 -5.68
N MET A 102 2.38 30.30 -6.29
CA MET A 102 2.20 29.02 -6.96
C MET A 102 2.76 29.08 -8.39
N VAL A 103 4.06 28.87 -8.51
CA VAL A 103 4.80 28.93 -9.77
C VAL A 103 5.69 27.71 -9.96
N TRP A 104 5.96 27.36 -11.22
CA TRP A 104 6.98 26.39 -11.59
C TRP A 104 8.15 27.15 -12.22
N VAL A 105 9.37 26.92 -11.71
CA VAL A 105 10.61 27.56 -12.19
C VAL A 105 11.51 26.47 -12.76
N ASN A 106 12.23 26.75 -13.85
CA ASN A 106 13.27 25.86 -14.36
C ASN A 106 14.59 26.63 -14.55
N THR A 107 15.68 25.98 -14.16
CA THR A 107 17.06 26.48 -14.20
C THR A 107 17.91 25.94 -15.35
N ASP A 108 17.58 24.77 -15.90
CA ASP A 108 18.36 24.09 -16.93
C ASP A 108 17.46 23.67 -18.11
N ASP A 109 17.84 24.03 -19.34
CA ASP A 109 17.08 23.72 -20.56
C ASP A 109 17.55 22.45 -21.29
N THR A 110 18.50 21.70 -20.72
CA THR A 110 19.05 20.46 -21.28
C THR A 110 18.42 19.17 -20.73
N LEU A 111 17.78 19.22 -19.56
CA LEU A 111 17.19 18.06 -18.91
C LEU A 111 15.71 17.81 -19.33
N PRO A 112 15.22 16.55 -19.25
CA PRO A 112 13.80 16.20 -19.46
C PRO A 112 12.82 16.87 -18.47
N GLN A 113 11.53 16.59 -18.63
CA GLN A 113 10.46 17.14 -17.78
C GLN A 113 9.57 16.02 -17.23
N ALA A 114 9.44 15.97 -15.91
CA ALA A 114 8.67 14.98 -15.18
C ALA A 114 7.21 14.95 -15.63
N ILE A 115 6.77 13.79 -16.12
CA ILE A 115 5.38 13.57 -16.55
C ILE A 115 4.52 12.99 -15.41
N ASP A 116 5.14 12.39 -14.39
CA ASP A 116 4.46 11.75 -13.25
C ASP A 116 5.01 12.27 -11.90
N PRO A 117 4.17 12.81 -11.00
CA PRO A 117 4.57 13.19 -9.64
C PRO A 117 4.97 12.03 -8.72
N ASN A 118 4.63 10.78 -9.06
CA ASN A 118 4.71 9.64 -8.13
C ASN A 118 5.98 8.78 -8.27
N ASN A 119 6.88 9.08 -9.22
CA ASN A 119 8.11 8.32 -9.44
C ASN A 119 9.33 9.23 -9.56
N PRO A 120 10.12 9.45 -8.48
CA PRO A 120 11.26 10.37 -8.47
C PRO A 120 12.57 9.78 -9.04
N GLY A 121 12.55 8.57 -9.60
CA GLY A 121 13.75 7.74 -9.77
C GLY A 121 14.71 8.05 -10.93
N ALA A 122 14.54 9.13 -11.71
CA ALA A 122 15.31 9.31 -12.95
C ALA A 122 15.61 10.78 -13.36
N GLY A 123 16.77 11.32 -12.96
CA GLY A 123 17.49 12.36 -13.71
C GLY A 123 16.79 13.71 -13.98
N GLU A 124 15.80 14.09 -13.17
CA GLU A 124 14.98 15.31 -13.34
C GLU A 124 15.57 16.55 -12.64
N SER A 125 15.14 17.76 -13.07
CA SER A 125 15.57 19.06 -12.50
C SER A 125 14.44 19.77 -11.72
N PRO A 126 14.42 19.71 -10.38
CA PRO A 126 13.30 20.19 -9.57
C PRO A 126 13.58 21.52 -8.85
N VAL A 127 13.49 22.66 -9.54
CA VAL A 127 13.56 23.99 -8.88
C VAL A 127 12.18 24.50 -8.50
N SER A 128 11.63 23.84 -7.47
CA SER A 128 10.36 24.12 -6.80
C SER A 128 9.10 23.89 -7.67
N SER A 129 8.39 22.79 -7.38
CA SER A 129 6.98 22.62 -7.79
C SER A 129 6.06 23.16 -6.68
N PRO A 130 4.82 23.60 -6.99
CA PRO A 130 3.89 24.13 -5.98
C PRO A 130 3.61 23.18 -4.80
N LEU A 131 3.64 21.86 -5.05
CA LEU A 131 3.44 20.80 -4.05
C LEU A 131 4.51 20.81 -2.95
N VAL A 132 5.76 21.10 -3.31
CA VAL A 132 6.91 21.09 -2.37
C VAL A 132 7.01 22.41 -1.59
N ARG A 133 6.54 23.53 -2.13
CA ARG A 133 6.74 24.88 -1.58
C ARG A 133 5.87 25.26 -0.39
N SER A 134 4.70 24.64 -0.23
CA SER A 134 3.62 25.16 0.62
C SER A 134 3.56 24.55 2.04
N GLY A 135 4.47 23.63 2.36
CA GLY A 135 4.51 22.89 3.62
C GLY A 135 3.39 21.86 3.77
N THR A 136 2.87 21.33 2.65
CA THR A 136 1.68 20.47 2.61
C THR A 136 1.94 19.11 1.97
N THR A 137 2.81 18.31 2.57
CA THR A 137 3.01 16.89 2.24
C THR A 137 1.85 16.03 2.78
N ASP A 138 0.64 16.25 2.26
CA ASP A 138 -0.48 15.33 2.44
C ASP A 138 -0.38 14.18 1.42
N GLN A 139 0.04 13.00 1.91
CA GLN A 139 0.13 11.76 1.12
C GLN A 139 -1.14 10.89 1.21
N THR A 140 -2.21 11.35 1.88
CA THR A 140 -3.35 10.49 2.27
C THR A 140 -4.49 10.40 1.26
N GLY A 141 -4.40 11.10 0.12
CA GLY A 141 -5.33 10.95 -1.01
C GLY A 141 -6.80 11.33 -0.74
N GLY A 142 -7.07 12.07 0.34
CA GLY A 142 -8.42 12.25 0.88
C GLY A 142 -9.42 12.96 -0.05
N ALA A 143 -10.39 12.20 -0.58
CA ALA A 143 -11.52 12.71 -1.36
C ALA A 143 -12.83 12.85 -0.55
N GLY A 144 -12.85 12.49 0.73
CA GLY A 144 -14.00 12.66 1.63
C GLY A 144 -14.08 14.04 2.29
N GLN A 145 -15.25 14.39 2.84
CA GLN A 145 -15.31 15.40 3.91
C GLN A 145 -14.50 14.89 5.11
N GLY A 146 -13.71 15.75 5.76
CA GLY A 146 -12.82 15.36 6.86
C GLY A 146 -11.41 14.91 6.46
N GLY A 147 -10.96 15.15 5.23
CA GLY A 147 -9.54 15.01 4.87
C GLY A 147 -8.64 15.99 5.67
N ALA A 148 -7.37 15.64 5.88
CA ALA A 148 -6.45 16.35 6.79
C ALA A 148 -5.89 17.70 6.22
N GLY A 149 -6.69 18.42 5.44
CA GLY A 149 -6.31 19.69 4.82
C GLY A 149 -6.75 20.93 5.61
N VAL A 150 -6.40 22.11 5.08
CA VAL A 150 -6.90 23.41 5.53
C VAL A 150 -7.69 24.04 4.37
N PRO A 151 -8.95 24.47 4.57
CA PRO A 151 -9.81 24.97 3.49
C PRO A 151 -9.35 26.33 2.97
N VAL A 152 -9.45 26.54 1.65
CA VAL A 152 -8.86 27.69 0.96
C VAL A 152 -9.93 28.55 0.29
N TYR A 153 -9.95 29.83 0.68
CA TYR A 153 -10.94 30.83 0.30
C TYR A 153 -10.38 31.89 -0.63
N ALA A 154 -11.24 32.49 -1.43
CA ALA A 154 -10.88 33.71 -2.16
C ALA A 154 -10.56 34.86 -1.20
N ILE A 155 -9.69 35.77 -1.62
CA ILE A 155 -9.36 37.01 -0.88
C ILE A 155 -10.56 37.96 -0.65
N ASP A 156 -11.71 37.70 -1.30
CA ASP A 156 -12.99 38.33 -0.97
C ASP A 156 -13.66 37.79 0.31
N GLY A 157 -13.19 36.63 0.81
CA GLY A 157 -13.66 36.00 2.04
C GLY A 157 -15.03 35.32 1.96
N THR A 158 -15.64 35.26 0.78
CA THR A 158 -17.01 34.74 0.59
C THR A 158 -17.06 33.43 -0.21
N THR A 159 -16.10 33.21 -1.11
CA THR A 159 -16.05 32.02 -1.97
C THR A 159 -15.01 31.01 -1.49
N CYS A 160 -15.44 29.81 -1.11
CA CYS A 160 -14.54 28.66 -0.95
C CYS A 160 -14.08 28.21 -2.35
N ILE A 161 -12.76 28.03 -2.53
CA ILE A 161 -12.16 27.62 -3.81
C ILE A 161 -11.87 26.12 -3.80
N ALA A 162 -11.35 25.62 -2.68
CA ALA A 162 -10.93 24.24 -2.49
C ALA A 162 -11.07 23.85 -1.00
N ARG A 163 -11.47 22.60 -0.72
CA ARG A 163 -11.70 22.13 0.66
C ARG A 163 -10.41 21.66 1.32
N ASN A 164 -9.50 21.10 0.53
CA ASN A 164 -8.18 20.63 0.95
C ASN A 164 -7.12 20.95 -0.12
N ASN A 165 -5.87 20.54 0.11
CA ASN A 165 -4.76 20.76 -0.82
C ASN A 165 -4.91 19.94 -2.12
N ALA A 166 -5.52 18.76 -2.05
CA ALA A 166 -5.72 17.88 -3.21
C ALA A 166 -6.69 18.49 -4.25
N ASP A 167 -7.78 19.13 -3.82
CA ASP A 167 -8.68 19.92 -4.70
C ASP A 167 -7.89 20.97 -5.52
N ILE A 168 -6.82 21.56 -4.96
CA ILE A 168 -5.99 22.59 -5.64
C ILE A 168 -5.02 21.96 -6.65
N TYR A 169 -4.36 20.87 -6.30
CA TYR A 169 -3.29 20.29 -7.12
C TYR A 169 -3.79 19.27 -8.16
N ASN A 170 -4.83 18.50 -7.85
CA ASN A 170 -5.32 17.40 -8.70
C ASN A 170 -6.47 17.86 -9.62
N ASN A 171 -6.12 18.65 -10.65
CA ASN A 171 -6.99 19.09 -11.75
C ASN A 171 -8.16 20.06 -11.43
N TRP A 172 -8.39 20.46 -10.17
CA TRP A 172 -9.60 21.20 -9.72
C TRP A 172 -10.89 20.42 -10.00
N SER A 173 -11.19 19.46 -9.13
CA SER A 173 -12.54 18.94 -8.87
C SER A 173 -13.55 20.09 -8.69
N ASN A 174 -14.79 19.90 -9.12
CA ASN A 174 -15.87 20.85 -8.77
C ASN A 174 -16.12 20.75 -7.25
N PRO A 175 -15.96 21.83 -6.46
CA PRO A 175 -16.15 21.77 -5.01
C PRO A 175 -17.58 21.45 -4.56
N PHE A 176 -18.53 21.36 -5.50
CA PHE A 176 -19.93 20.97 -5.27
C PHE A 176 -20.31 19.59 -5.81
N ASP A 177 -19.39 18.82 -6.42
CA ASP A 177 -19.70 17.45 -6.84
C ASP A 177 -19.80 16.55 -5.61
N GLY A 178 -21.06 16.26 -5.23
CA GLY A 178 -21.43 15.40 -4.10
C GLY A 178 -22.34 16.06 -3.07
N ASP A 179 -22.37 17.40 -2.97
CA ASP A 179 -23.08 18.10 -1.87
C ASP A 179 -24.51 18.51 -2.24
N ALA A 180 -25.49 17.92 -1.54
CA ALA A 180 -26.91 18.12 -1.78
C ALA A 180 -27.54 19.30 -1.00
N VAL A 181 -26.78 20.02 -0.16
CA VAL A 181 -27.35 20.83 0.95
C VAL A 181 -27.10 22.35 0.86
N VAL A 182 -26.99 22.93 -0.35
CA VAL A 182 -27.10 24.40 -0.52
C VAL A 182 -28.56 24.87 -0.46
N ARG A 183 -29.14 24.88 0.74
CA ARG A 183 -30.49 25.44 0.99
C ARG A 183 -30.48 26.97 0.99
N ILE A 184 -30.87 27.57 -0.14
CA ILE A 184 -31.26 28.99 -0.17
C ILE A 184 -32.45 29.23 0.81
N PRO A 185 -32.34 30.11 1.82
CA PRO A 185 -33.43 30.35 2.79
C PRO A 185 -34.68 30.95 2.13
N GLY A 186 -35.76 30.16 2.08
CA GLY A 186 -36.96 30.50 1.32
C GLY A 186 -37.86 31.57 1.94
N SER A 187 -37.50 32.86 1.84
CA SER A 187 -38.44 33.96 2.16
C SER A 187 -38.18 35.34 1.53
N MET A 188 -37.57 35.45 0.33
CA MET A 188 -37.42 36.75 -0.36
C MET A 188 -37.93 36.73 -1.81
N THR A 189 -39.16 37.24 -2.02
CA THR A 189 -39.75 37.43 -3.35
C THR A 189 -39.58 38.87 -3.85
N GLY A 190 -38.47 39.20 -4.50
CA GLY A 190 -38.34 40.48 -5.21
C GLY A 190 -36.91 40.86 -5.62
N SER A 191 -36.74 41.21 -6.91
CA SER A 191 -35.46 41.53 -7.59
C SER A 191 -34.45 40.38 -7.65
N GLY A 192 -33.86 40.16 -8.83
CA GLY A 192 -32.89 39.09 -9.04
C GLY A 192 -31.52 39.38 -8.42
N GLN A 193 -30.76 38.31 -8.20
CA GLN A 193 -29.34 38.37 -7.87
C GLN A 193 -28.58 37.39 -8.78
N ASN A 194 -27.35 37.74 -9.11
CA ASN A 194 -26.45 36.86 -9.85
C ASN A 194 -25.97 35.73 -8.93
N VAL A 195 -25.94 34.50 -9.43
CA VAL A 195 -25.07 33.46 -8.87
C VAL A 195 -23.75 33.58 -9.62
N HIS A 196 -22.73 34.15 -8.98
CA HIS A 196 -21.38 34.17 -9.54
C HIS A 196 -20.76 32.77 -9.37
N TYR A 197 -20.30 32.18 -10.46
CA TYR A 197 -19.35 31.07 -10.40
C TYR A 197 -17.97 31.60 -9.96
N SER A 198 -17.04 30.72 -9.60
CA SER A 198 -15.75 31.04 -8.97
C SER A 198 -15.06 32.29 -9.56
N PRO A 199 -14.53 33.21 -8.72
CA PRO A 199 -14.05 34.53 -9.18
C PRO A 199 -12.92 34.47 -10.24
N PHE A 200 -12.23 33.33 -10.37
CA PHE A 200 -11.24 33.09 -11.42
C PHE A 200 -11.77 33.06 -12.87
N LEU A 201 -13.10 33.04 -13.09
CA LEU A 201 -13.70 33.08 -14.44
C LEU A 201 -14.23 34.46 -14.87
N ASP A 202 -14.46 35.40 -13.94
CA ASP A 202 -15.30 36.60 -14.19
C ASP A 202 -14.50 37.87 -14.58
N GLN A 203 -13.17 37.80 -14.71
CA GLN A 203 -12.35 38.96 -15.14
C GLN A 203 -12.39 39.25 -16.66
N PHE A 204 -12.98 38.37 -17.49
CA PHE A 204 -13.16 38.64 -18.92
C PHE A 204 -14.36 39.57 -19.16
N ALA A 205 -14.12 40.89 -19.02
CA ALA A 205 -15.11 41.96 -19.02
C ALA A 205 -16.11 41.95 -20.21
N GLY A 206 -17.20 41.20 -20.06
CA GLY A 206 -18.26 41.01 -21.07
C GLY A 206 -19.47 40.33 -20.45
N GLY A 207 -20.16 41.02 -19.53
CA GLY A 207 -21.19 40.41 -18.68
C GLY A 207 -22.43 39.93 -19.44
N ASP A 208 -22.61 38.61 -19.50
CA ASP A 208 -23.84 37.93 -19.94
C ASP A 208 -24.83 37.78 -18.78
N SER A 209 -25.83 38.66 -18.70
CA SER A 209 -26.89 38.59 -17.69
C SER A 209 -28.02 37.63 -18.10
N GLY A 210 -28.12 36.47 -17.45
CA GLY A 210 -29.23 35.53 -17.63
C GLY A 210 -30.38 35.74 -16.63
N ASP A 211 -31.60 36.01 -17.13
CA ASP A 211 -32.81 36.10 -16.29
C ASP A 211 -33.20 34.71 -15.75
N VAL A 212 -33.05 34.49 -14.44
CA VAL A 212 -33.44 33.25 -13.77
C VAL A 212 -34.97 33.19 -13.58
N HIS A 213 -35.67 32.58 -14.54
CA HIS A 213 -37.05 32.13 -14.33
C HIS A 213 -37.06 30.87 -13.44
N GLY A 214 -37.77 30.93 -12.32
CA GLY A 214 -37.61 29.97 -11.23
C GLY A 214 -38.15 28.56 -11.50
N ALA A 215 -37.43 27.56 -10.96
CA ALA A 215 -37.90 26.24 -10.59
C ALA A 215 -38.61 25.41 -11.69
N SER A 216 -38.11 25.40 -12.92
CA SER A 216 -38.44 24.36 -13.92
C SER A 216 -37.37 24.21 -15.01
N VAL A 217 -36.78 23.02 -15.07
CA VAL A 217 -36.11 22.33 -16.20
C VAL A 217 -35.82 23.16 -17.46
N TRP A 218 -34.53 23.36 -17.78
CA TRP A 218 -34.06 23.55 -19.16
C TRP A 218 -32.67 22.93 -19.39
N THR A 219 -32.64 21.66 -19.81
CA THR A 219 -31.44 21.01 -20.35
C THR A 219 -31.65 20.75 -21.84
N GLY A 220 -31.17 21.67 -22.68
CA GLY A 220 -31.27 21.58 -24.15
C GLY A 220 -30.05 22.20 -24.79
N GLY A 221 -29.14 21.35 -25.28
CA GLY A 221 -27.81 21.77 -25.73
C GLY A 221 -27.78 22.39 -27.13
N PHE A 222 -26.70 23.12 -27.40
CA PHE A 222 -26.32 23.58 -28.73
C PHE A 222 -24.82 23.34 -28.95
N GLY A 223 -24.44 22.90 -30.14
CA GLY A 223 -23.07 22.87 -30.62
C GLY A 223 -22.84 23.83 -31.80
N SER A 224 -21.61 23.88 -32.29
CA SER A 224 -21.21 24.58 -33.53
C SER A 224 -21.35 26.12 -33.56
N ALA A 225 -20.32 26.79 -33.02
CA ALA A 225 -19.63 27.97 -33.57
C ALA A 225 -20.42 29.04 -34.38
N VAL A 226 -20.37 30.29 -33.90
CA VAL A 226 -20.63 31.51 -34.72
C VAL A 226 -19.60 32.59 -34.39
N ASN A 227 -19.06 33.27 -35.42
CA ASN A 227 -18.09 34.37 -35.30
C ASN A 227 -18.75 35.74 -35.61
N PRO A 228 -18.75 36.70 -34.66
CA PRO A 228 -19.17 38.08 -34.90
C PRO A 228 -17.99 39.07 -35.09
N LEU A 229 -17.44 39.09 -36.31
CA LEU A 229 -16.69 40.18 -36.99
C LEU A 229 -16.36 41.48 -36.20
N GLY A 230 -15.06 41.76 -36.01
CA GLY A 230 -14.44 42.88 -36.74
C GLY A 230 -13.73 44.03 -35.98
N ASN A 231 -12.45 44.22 -36.33
CA ASN A 231 -11.66 45.47 -36.32
C ASN A 231 -11.22 46.07 -34.96
N SER A 232 -9.97 45.82 -34.58
CA SER A 232 -8.87 46.76 -34.92
C SER A 232 -7.52 46.02 -35.01
N VAL A 233 -6.42 46.73 -35.27
CA VAL A 233 -5.09 46.16 -35.59
C VAL A 233 -4.17 46.02 -34.37
N ASP A 234 -3.58 44.84 -34.20
CA ASP A 234 -2.33 44.65 -33.45
C ASP A 234 -1.18 44.39 -34.46
N PRO A 235 -0.10 45.18 -34.46
CA PRO A 235 1.08 44.95 -35.31
C PRO A 235 1.91 43.70 -34.99
N ASN A 236 1.78 43.09 -33.81
CA ASN A 236 2.70 42.04 -33.32
C ASN A 236 2.45 40.63 -33.89
N ALA A 237 1.76 40.54 -35.04
CA ALA A 237 1.52 39.29 -35.75
C ALA A 237 2.76 38.82 -36.56
N GLN A 238 3.86 38.45 -35.87
CA GLN A 238 4.99 37.75 -36.49
C GLN A 238 5.44 36.53 -35.67
N VAL A 239 5.49 35.38 -36.37
CA VAL A 239 6.13 34.11 -35.97
C VAL A 239 5.71 33.53 -34.60
N ARG A 240 4.56 32.85 -34.58
CA ARG A 240 4.40 31.60 -33.81
C ARG A 240 4.12 30.47 -34.79
N GLY A 241 5.09 29.57 -34.92
CA GLY A 241 4.99 28.38 -35.75
C GLY A 241 5.42 27.16 -34.95
N SER A 242 4.47 26.23 -34.75
CA SER A 242 4.62 24.98 -34.01
C SER A 242 4.69 25.09 -32.47
N TRP A 243 4.06 24.11 -31.81
CA TRP A 243 4.03 23.80 -30.36
C TRP A 243 3.42 24.83 -29.38
N GLY A 244 2.41 24.38 -28.61
CA GLY A 244 1.84 25.03 -27.43
C GLY A 244 0.86 26.20 -27.67
N SER A 245 -0.35 26.21 -27.10
CA SER A 245 -1.18 25.12 -26.56
C SER A 245 -2.66 25.48 -26.79
N SER A 246 -3.55 24.49 -26.86
CA SER A 246 -4.99 24.68 -27.07
C SER A 246 -5.82 23.77 -26.17
N ASN A 247 -5.79 24.01 -24.86
CA ASN A 247 -6.59 23.27 -23.89
C ASN A 247 -8.09 23.56 -24.08
N ALA A 248 -8.83 22.55 -24.55
CA ALA A 248 -10.28 22.59 -24.70
C ALA A 248 -10.90 21.19 -24.50
N ASN A 249 -10.36 20.43 -23.55
CA ASN A 249 -10.79 19.11 -23.13
C ASN A 249 -10.40 18.89 -21.65
N ASN A 250 -10.99 17.88 -21.00
CA ASN A 250 -10.69 17.54 -19.61
C ASN A 250 -9.23 17.07 -19.43
N ALA A 251 -8.75 17.20 -18.18
CA ALA A 251 -7.38 17.02 -17.71
C ALA A 251 -6.35 18.07 -18.20
N GLY A 252 -5.50 18.55 -17.29
CA GLY A 252 -4.32 19.37 -17.61
C GLY A 252 -4.48 20.89 -17.53
N ARG A 253 -5.06 21.45 -16.45
CA ARG A 253 -4.90 22.88 -16.14
C ARG A 253 -3.51 23.10 -15.51
N VAL A 254 -2.59 23.72 -16.25
CA VAL A 254 -1.18 23.91 -15.84
C VAL A 254 -0.97 25.30 -15.24
N TRP A 255 -0.25 25.37 -14.12
CA TRP A 255 0.17 26.63 -13.47
C TRP A 255 1.09 27.47 -14.35
N ASN A 256 1.23 28.78 -14.05
CA ASN A 256 2.11 29.67 -14.80
C ASN A 256 3.58 29.23 -14.65
N ARG A 257 4.16 28.79 -15.78
CA ARG A 257 5.52 28.27 -15.90
C ARG A 257 6.49 29.38 -16.31
N PHE A 258 7.46 29.68 -15.46
CA PHE A 258 8.50 30.67 -15.72
C PHE A 258 9.78 29.97 -16.22
N GLN A 259 10.43 30.58 -17.22
CA GLN A 259 11.69 30.11 -17.78
C GLN A 259 12.77 31.16 -17.56
N SER A 260 13.89 30.73 -16.96
CA SER A 260 15.07 31.57 -16.72
C SER A 260 15.45 32.38 -17.96
N GLY A 261 15.77 33.66 -17.75
CA GLY A 261 16.16 34.57 -18.82
C GLY A 261 15.03 35.11 -19.72
N THR A 262 13.76 34.74 -19.49
CA THR A 262 12.63 35.26 -20.31
C THR A 262 11.96 36.49 -19.68
N THR A 263 11.80 37.57 -20.48
CA THR A 263 11.08 38.80 -20.08
C THR A 263 9.56 38.66 -20.29
N SER A 264 9.01 37.56 -19.80
CA SER A 264 7.59 37.22 -19.90
C SER A 264 6.87 37.74 -18.66
N GLN A 265 6.24 38.91 -18.76
CA GLN A 265 5.43 39.47 -17.68
C GLN A 265 4.15 38.66 -17.49
N LEU A 266 4.10 37.88 -16.41
CA LEU A 266 2.95 37.05 -16.03
C LEU A 266 2.49 37.42 -14.61
N SER A 267 1.20 37.28 -14.37
CA SER A 267 0.62 37.24 -13.02
C SER A 267 0.92 35.89 -12.35
N VAL A 268 0.75 35.80 -11.04
CA VAL A 268 0.89 34.56 -10.27
C VAL A 268 -0.38 34.28 -9.47
N TYR A 269 -0.58 33.01 -9.09
CA TYR A 269 -1.51 32.64 -8.04
C TYR A 269 -0.76 32.64 -6.71
N ALA A 270 -1.41 33.09 -5.64
CA ALA A 270 -0.82 33.23 -4.32
C ALA A 270 -1.73 32.64 -3.24
N ILE A 271 -1.13 31.98 -2.24
CA ILE A 271 -1.82 31.41 -1.05
C ILE A 271 -1.17 31.97 0.22
N SER A 272 -1.98 32.23 1.25
CA SER A 272 -1.52 32.71 2.56
C SER A 272 -0.84 31.61 3.41
N PRO A 273 -0.16 31.98 4.50
CA PRO A 273 0.02 31.09 5.65
C PRO A 273 -1.30 30.49 6.15
N VAL A 274 -1.24 29.50 7.04
CA VAL A 274 -2.41 29.04 7.79
C VAL A 274 -2.90 30.19 8.68
N LEU A 275 -4.20 30.44 8.65
CA LEU A 275 -4.91 31.45 9.45
C LEU A 275 -5.96 30.75 10.30
N THR A 276 -6.40 31.37 11.40
CA THR A 276 -7.36 30.76 12.34
C THR A 276 -8.61 31.59 12.59
N ILE A 277 -9.70 30.89 12.92
CA ILE A 277 -10.92 31.47 13.46
C ILE A 277 -10.76 31.68 14.96
N VAL A 278 -11.23 32.83 15.43
CA VAL A 278 -11.16 33.26 16.82
C VAL A 278 -12.56 33.57 17.34
N ASP A 279 -12.77 33.47 18.65
CA ASP A 279 -13.96 34.03 19.27
C ASP A 279 -13.75 35.54 19.45
N ALA A 280 -14.42 36.41 18.69
CA ALA A 280 -14.37 37.86 18.91
C ALA A 280 -15.33 38.33 20.02
N SER A 281 -15.86 37.40 20.82
CA SER A 281 -16.30 37.65 22.20
C SER A 281 -15.29 37.20 23.26
N ASP A 282 -14.15 36.63 22.85
CA ASP A 282 -12.99 36.52 23.73
C ASP A 282 -12.52 37.92 24.14
N THR A 283 -12.37 38.07 25.44
CA THR A 283 -11.90 39.30 26.11
C THR A 283 -11.05 38.94 27.33
N THR A 284 -10.52 37.72 27.33
CA THR A 284 -9.60 37.16 28.31
C THR A 284 -8.20 37.43 27.77
N PRO A 285 -7.40 38.31 28.40
CA PRO A 285 -6.04 38.54 27.92
C PRO A 285 -5.16 37.34 28.27
N PRO A 286 -4.24 36.95 27.38
CA PRO A 286 -3.30 35.86 27.65
C PRO A 286 -2.48 36.16 28.90
N THR A 287 -2.12 35.11 29.63
CA THR A 287 -1.33 35.18 30.84
C THR A 287 -0.09 34.29 30.74
N LEU A 288 0.97 34.72 31.43
CA LEU A 288 2.25 34.04 31.53
C LEU A 288 2.76 34.23 32.96
N ALA A 289 3.10 33.15 33.65
CA ALA A 289 3.76 33.20 34.95
C ALA A 289 5.27 32.96 34.81
N SER A 290 6.03 33.38 35.83
CA SER A 290 7.48 33.17 35.88
C SER A 290 7.91 31.70 35.83
N SER A 291 7.02 30.77 36.18
CA SER A 291 7.22 29.31 36.11
C SER A 291 7.06 28.72 34.72
N ASP A 292 6.60 29.51 33.76
CA ASP A 292 6.17 29.04 32.45
C ASP A 292 7.24 29.31 31.36
N PHE A 293 8.39 29.83 31.81
CA PHE A 293 9.69 29.76 31.14
C PHE A 293 10.40 28.50 31.68
N VAL A 294 10.71 27.54 30.81
CA VAL A 294 11.38 26.29 31.19
C VAL A 294 12.64 26.12 30.35
N ASP A 295 13.81 26.06 31.00
CA ASP A 295 15.11 25.97 30.34
C ASP A 295 15.62 24.52 30.19
N ASP A 296 16.40 24.24 29.14
CA ASP A 296 17.01 22.93 28.88
C ASP A 296 18.07 22.52 29.94
N LYS A 297 18.58 23.48 30.73
CA LYS A 297 19.60 23.28 31.77
C LYS A 297 19.02 23.02 33.16
N ALA A 298 17.70 23.15 33.33
CA ALA A 298 16.98 23.15 34.61
C ALA A 298 17.62 24.06 35.70
N GLY A 299 18.03 25.26 35.31
CA GLY A 299 18.70 26.24 36.17
C GLY A 299 20.17 25.90 36.51
N GLY A 300 20.79 24.99 35.76
CA GLY A 300 22.23 24.71 35.84
C GLY A 300 23.09 25.91 35.42
N PRO A 301 24.39 25.94 35.80
CA PRO A 301 25.34 26.88 35.21
C PRO A 301 25.70 26.47 33.78
N VAL A 302 25.98 27.45 32.94
CA VAL A 302 26.45 27.28 31.55
C VAL A 302 27.74 28.05 31.33
N LEU A 303 28.47 27.71 30.25
CA LEU A 303 29.61 28.50 29.80
C LEU A 303 29.20 29.67 28.90
N GLN A 304 30.12 30.62 28.72
CA GLN A 304 30.00 31.65 27.69
C GLN A 304 29.92 31.00 26.30
N PHE A 305 29.04 31.51 25.44
CA PHE A 305 28.67 30.94 24.13
C PHE A 305 27.98 29.57 24.14
N GLU A 306 27.69 28.98 25.31
CA GLU A 306 26.80 27.81 25.38
C GLU A 306 25.33 28.26 25.28
N THR A 307 24.67 27.93 24.17
CA THR A 307 23.24 28.25 23.97
C THR A 307 22.35 27.55 25.00
N VAL A 308 21.39 28.31 25.52
CA VAL A 308 20.26 27.83 26.33
C VAL A 308 18.99 27.88 25.48
N THR A 309 18.20 26.81 25.51
CA THR A 309 16.88 26.77 24.87
C THR A 309 15.80 26.85 25.93
N TYR A 310 14.94 27.85 25.81
CA TYR A 310 13.77 28.05 26.65
C TYR A 310 12.49 27.64 25.94
N THR A 311 11.69 26.77 26.55
CA THR A 311 10.28 26.57 26.20
C THR A 311 9.43 27.57 26.99
N VAL A 312 8.70 28.44 26.31
CA VAL A 312 7.83 29.47 26.91
C VAL A 312 6.37 29.12 26.59
N THR A 313 5.53 28.96 27.63
CA THR A 313 4.14 28.49 27.49
C THR A 313 3.15 29.53 27.99
N PHE A 314 2.34 30.09 27.08
CA PHE A 314 1.26 31.02 27.41
C PHE A 314 -0.03 30.28 27.82
N SER A 315 -0.95 30.94 28.52
CA SER A 315 -2.22 30.31 28.96
C SER A 315 -3.19 29.94 27.83
N GLU A 316 -3.00 30.52 26.65
CA GLU A 316 -3.80 30.31 25.44
C GLU A 316 -3.01 30.69 24.17
N PRO A 317 -3.49 30.31 22.96
CA PRO A 317 -2.80 30.60 21.70
C PRO A 317 -2.47 32.06 21.45
N MET A 318 -1.20 32.33 21.14
CA MET A 318 -0.71 33.66 20.77
C MET A 318 -0.82 33.90 19.27
N ASP A 319 -0.99 35.17 18.84
CA ASP A 319 -0.68 35.52 17.45
C ASP A 319 0.84 35.53 17.28
N ALA A 320 1.37 34.50 16.63
CA ALA A 320 2.81 34.33 16.40
C ALA A 320 3.45 35.45 15.54
N THR A 321 2.67 36.36 14.94
CA THR A 321 3.20 37.59 14.32
C THR A 321 3.47 38.71 15.33
N THR A 322 3.15 38.50 16.61
CA THR A 322 3.36 39.40 17.75
C THR A 322 4.30 38.83 18.81
N VAL A 323 5.10 37.83 18.45
CA VAL A 323 6.07 37.16 19.34
C VAL A 323 7.38 36.96 18.56
N ASP A 324 8.31 37.91 18.64
CA ASP A 324 9.61 37.81 17.96
C ASP A 324 10.83 37.96 18.90
N VAL A 325 12.04 37.85 18.35
CA VAL A 325 13.31 37.93 19.10
C VAL A 325 13.51 39.25 19.89
N GLY A 326 12.74 40.30 19.57
CA GLY A 326 12.71 41.57 20.27
C GLY A 326 11.71 41.65 21.43
N ASP A 327 10.81 40.68 21.58
CA ASP A 327 9.89 40.58 22.72
C ASP A 327 10.54 39.92 23.95
N PHE A 328 11.79 39.47 23.84
CA PHE A 328 12.57 38.84 24.91
C PHE A 328 13.87 39.61 25.20
N ASP A 329 14.24 39.76 26.48
CA ASP A 329 15.57 40.23 26.87
C ASP A 329 16.09 39.58 28.16
N ASN A 330 17.37 39.85 28.48
CA ASN A 330 18.04 39.39 29.70
C ASN A 330 18.35 40.54 30.69
N THR A 331 17.49 41.56 30.78
CA THR A 331 17.71 42.72 31.68
C THR A 331 17.30 42.48 33.14
N ALA A 332 16.67 41.33 33.43
CA ALA A 332 16.61 40.78 34.78
C ALA A 332 17.94 40.11 35.19
N GLY A 333 18.61 39.45 34.23
CA GLY A 333 19.95 38.90 34.38
C GLY A 333 21.08 39.93 34.32
N THR A 334 22.29 39.45 34.09
CA THR A 334 23.52 40.27 34.06
C THR A 334 24.52 39.91 32.97
N ALA A 335 24.37 38.76 32.32
CA ALA A 335 25.15 38.40 31.13
C ALA A 335 24.63 39.17 29.90
N PRO A 336 25.50 39.70 29.03
CA PRO A 336 25.07 40.06 27.68
C PRO A 336 24.70 38.77 26.93
N VAL A 337 23.60 38.80 26.17
CA VAL A 337 23.11 37.66 25.38
C VAL A 337 22.75 38.10 23.97
N THR A 338 22.70 37.16 23.05
CA THR A 338 21.86 37.24 21.84
C THR A 338 20.60 36.41 22.08
N ILE A 339 19.48 36.84 21.47
CA ILE A 339 18.31 35.99 21.26
C ILE A 339 18.42 35.53 19.80
N ASP A 340 18.71 34.25 19.60
CA ASP A 340 19.18 33.73 18.32
C ASP A 340 18.01 33.29 17.43
N SER A 341 16.95 32.78 18.05
CA SER A 341 15.66 32.48 17.42
C SER A 341 14.50 32.57 18.42
N VAL A 342 13.31 32.80 17.86
CA VAL A 342 12.00 32.58 18.51
C VAL A 342 11.15 31.85 17.49
N SER A 343 10.55 30.72 17.88
CA SER A 343 9.70 29.91 16.99
C SER A 343 8.52 29.31 17.73
N ALA A 344 7.30 29.51 17.19
CA ALA A 344 6.12 28.77 17.64
C ALA A 344 6.27 27.28 17.33
N THR A 345 5.81 26.43 18.25
CA THR A 345 5.81 24.96 18.05
C THR A 345 4.56 24.52 17.27
N GLY A 346 4.28 23.22 17.23
CA GLY A 346 2.99 22.69 16.75
C GLY A 346 1.79 23.10 17.63
N ASP A 347 2.03 23.57 18.85
CA ASP A 347 1.04 24.25 19.69
C ASP A 347 1.31 25.77 19.65
N THR A 348 0.31 26.55 19.25
CA THR A 348 0.42 28.02 19.13
C THR A 348 0.38 28.77 20.47
N ALA A 349 0.21 28.06 21.59
CA ALA A 349 0.46 28.59 22.94
C ALA A 349 1.91 28.40 23.40
N VAL A 350 2.76 27.66 22.66
CA VAL A 350 4.11 27.27 23.08
C VAL A 350 5.17 27.71 22.08
N PHE A 351 6.22 28.36 22.57
CA PHE A 351 7.33 28.89 21.79
C PHE A 351 8.67 28.36 22.30
N GLU A 352 9.60 28.08 21.39
CA GLU A 352 11.00 27.85 21.70
C GLU A 352 11.81 29.14 21.45
N VAL A 353 12.71 29.47 22.38
CA VAL A 353 13.55 30.67 22.36
C VAL A 353 15.00 30.26 22.61
N ALA A 354 15.87 30.47 21.63
CA ALA A 354 17.30 30.19 21.75
C ALA A 354 18.06 31.43 22.26
N VAL A 355 18.89 31.26 23.28
CA VAL A 355 19.58 32.35 23.99
C VAL A 355 21.05 32.00 24.20
N THR A 356 21.96 32.68 23.49
CA THR A 356 23.41 32.47 23.62
C THR A 356 24.07 33.59 24.42
N PRO A 357 24.75 33.29 25.55
CA PRO A 357 25.41 34.31 26.37
C PRO A 357 26.75 34.72 25.77
N THR A 358 26.89 35.99 25.40
CA THR A 358 28.11 36.57 24.82
C THR A 358 29.10 37.11 25.87
N GLY A 359 28.86 36.83 27.15
CA GLY A 359 29.72 37.23 28.26
C GLY A 359 29.23 36.67 29.61
N ALA A 360 30.17 36.48 30.53
CA ALA A 360 29.87 35.97 31.88
C ALA A 360 28.91 36.87 32.70
N GLY A 361 28.14 36.24 33.58
CA GLY A 361 27.11 36.89 34.40
C GLY A 361 26.00 35.91 34.80
N THR A 362 24.75 36.28 34.50
CA THR A 362 23.57 35.43 34.70
C THR A 362 22.58 35.60 33.56
N ILE A 363 21.89 34.51 33.19
CA ILE A 363 20.67 34.56 32.39
C ILE A 363 19.47 34.45 33.34
N GLN A 364 18.49 35.31 33.15
CA GLN A 364 17.14 35.24 33.67
C GLN A 364 16.27 35.85 32.57
N LEU A 365 15.74 34.99 31.69
CA LEU A 365 15.00 35.43 30.51
C LEU A 365 13.73 36.16 30.93
N GLN A 366 13.34 37.21 30.21
CA GLN A 366 12.11 37.92 30.48
C GLN A 366 11.45 38.48 29.22
N ILE A 367 10.14 38.66 29.29
CA ILE A 367 9.41 39.61 28.44
C ILE A 367 9.50 40.99 29.13
N PRO A 368 10.14 42.00 28.52
CA PRO A 368 10.33 43.30 29.16
C PRO A 368 9.03 44.11 29.29
N ALA A 369 9.06 45.11 30.17
CA ALA A 369 7.88 45.90 30.49
C ALA A 369 7.45 46.78 29.31
N GLY A 370 6.29 46.48 28.72
CA GLY A 370 5.71 47.20 27.58
C GLY A 370 5.91 46.56 26.21
N SER A 371 6.38 45.31 26.13
CA SER A 371 6.28 44.48 24.91
C SER A 371 4.80 44.28 24.50
N VAL A 372 4.53 44.07 23.21
CA VAL A 372 3.18 44.15 22.63
C VAL A 372 2.78 42.82 21.97
N LEU A 373 2.74 41.78 22.78
CA LEU A 373 2.27 40.44 22.40
C LEU A 373 0.74 40.36 22.58
N THR A 374 0.03 39.73 21.64
CA THR A 374 -1.41 39.47 21.73
C THR A 374 -1.76 38.01 21.51
N ASP A 375 -2.89 37.58 22.07
CA ASP A 375 -3.57 36.37 21.60
C ASP A 375 -4.05 36.54 20.14
N VAL A 376 -4.54 35.45 19.54
CA VAL A 376 -5.08 35.49 18.16
C VAL A 376 -6.34 36.38 18.05
N ALA A 377 -7.06 36.62 19.16
CA ALA A 377 -8.23 37.51 19.22
C ALA A 377 -7.87 39.00 19.34
N GLY A 378 -6.60 39.34 19.58
CA GLY A 378 -6.08 40.69 19.76
C GLY A 378 -6.10 41.23 21.19
N ASN A 379 -6.32 40.40 22.22
CA ASN A 379 -6.13 40.83 23.62
C ASN A 379 -4.64 40.79 23.96
N ALA A 380 -4.13 41.86 24.58
CA ALA A 380 -2.71 42.00 24.89
C ALA A 380 -2.34 41.40 26.25
N LEU A 381 -1.21 40.67 26.30
CA LEU A 381 -0.56 40.20 27.52
C LEU A 381 -0.28 41.40 28.47
N ASP A 382 -0.48 41.22 29.78
CA ASP A 382 -0.24 42.30 30.77
C ASP A 382 1.26 42.50 31.07
N THR A 383 1.98 43.07 30.10
CA THR A 383 3.40 43.47 30.21
C THR A 383 3.60 44.79 30.97
N ALA A 384 2.62 45.26 31.77
CA ALA A 384 2.75 46.50 32.54
C ALA A 384 3.87 46.45 33.61
N ALA A 385 4.33 45.24 33.94
CA ALA A 385 5.64 44.97 34.50
C ALA A 385 6.33 43.91 33.62
N ALA A 386 7.66 43.81 33.69
CA ALA A 386 8.39 42.74 33.01
C ALA A 386 8.02 41.39 33.64
N ILE A 387 7.82 40.37 32.80
CA ILE A 387 7.54 38.99 33.21
C ILE A 387 8.83 38.22 33.03
N ALA A 388 9.53 37.98 34.13
CA ALA A 388 10.79 37.23 34.15
C ALA A 388 10.58 35.79 34.62
N ASP A 389 11.39 34.90 34.06
CA ASP A 389 11.76 33.57 34.55
C ASP A 389 11.93 33.54 36.08
N ASP A 390 11.45 32.50 36.78
CA ASP A 390 11.66 32.33 38.23
C ASP A 390 13.03 31.73 38.58
N THR A 391 13.70 31.18 37.59
CA THR A 391 15.02 30.57 37.62
C THR A 391 16.11 31.57 37.21
N ILE A 392 17.37 31.31 37.60
CA ILE A 392 18.52 32.14 37.26
C ILE A 392 19.70 31.22 36.93
N ILE A 393 20.01 31.12 35.64
CA ILE A 393 21.20 30.44 35.12
C ILE A 393 22.42 31.31 35.40
N THR A 394 23.53 30.70 35.83
CA THR A 394 24.82 31.39 35.97
C THR A 394 25.64 31.15 34.70
N VAL A 395 26.18 32.21 34.11
CA VAL A 395 27.11 32.11 32.98
C VAL A 395 28.52 32.29 33.53
N ASP A 396 29.27 31.21 33.61
CA ASP A 396 30.69 31.29 33.96
C ASP A 396 31.51 31.76 32.74
N ALA A 397 32.56 32.53 32.99
CA ALA A 397 33.45 33.02 31.94
C ALA A 397 34.26 31.86 31.37
N ASP A 398 34.30 31.71 30.05
CA ASP A 398 35.24 30.75 29.47
C ASP A 398 36.68 31.26 29.61
N ASN A 399 37.55 30.35 30.06
CA ASN A 399 38.97 30.51 30.30
C ASN A 399 39.72 29.19 29.98
N VAL A 400 39.06 28.25 29.29
CA VAL A 400 39.75 27.17 28.56
C VAL A 400 40.51 27.84 27.40
N ALA A 401 41.42 27.12 26.76
CA ALA A 401 42.10 27.60 25.57
C ALA A 401 42.05 26.49 24.54
N PRO A 402 41.75 26.80 23.26
CA PRO A 402 41.59 25.80 22.22
C PRO A 402 42.84 24.94 22.10
N THR A 403 42.61 23.67 21.82
CA THR A 403 43.64 22.66 21.57
C THR A 403 43.42 21.99 20.23
N LEU A 404 44.52 21.53 19.65
CA LEU A 404 44.60 20.79 18.38
C LEU A 404 45.77 19.82 18.55
N ALA A 405 45.52 18.51 18.53
CA ALA A 405 46.58 17.52 18.51
C ALA A 405 47.07 17.27 17.07
N PRO A 406 48.28 16.73 16.88
CA PRO A 406 48.76 16.27 15.58
C PRO A 406 47.80 15.33 14.82
N ALA A 407 47.12 14.44 15.54
CA ALA A 407 46.13 13.51 14.98
C ALA A 407 44.74 14.12 14.74
N ASP A 408 44.54 15.38 15.14
CA ASP A 408 43.32 16.16 14.87
C ASP A 408 43.49 17.01 13.59
N ILE A 409 44.59 16.81 12.84
CA ILE A 409 44.86 17.37 11.52
C ILE A 409 44.86 16.17 10.55
N VAL A 410 43.76 15.95 9.84
CA VAL A 410 43.53 14.73 9.03
C VAL A 410 43.56 15.08 7.54
N ASP A 411 44.35 14.37 6.76
CA ASP A 411 44.45 14.53 5.30
C ASP A 411 43.51 13.59 4.54
N ASP A 412 43.12 13.98 3.33
CA ASP A 412 42.28 13.16 2.43
C ASP A 412 43.01 11.96 1.79
N GLN A 413 44.34 11.84 1.98
CA GLN A 413 45.16 10.72 1.48
C GLN A 413 45.51 9.69 2.57
N PHE A 414 45.17 9.96 3.84
CA PHE A 414 45.57 9.18 5.03
C PHE A 414 47.09 8.89 5.11
N GLY A 415 47.92 9.85 4.71
CA GLY A 415 49.37 9.73 4.61
C GLY A 415 49.88 8.95 3.38
N GLY A 416 49.02 8.71 2.38
CA GLY A 416 49.40 8.14 1.08
C GLY A 416 50.34 9.04 0.26
N PRO A 417 50.96 8.52 -0.81
CA PRO A 417 51.73 9.34 -1.75
C PRO A 417 50.83 10.12 -2.71
N VAL A 418 51.29 11.29 -3.14
CA VAL A 418 50.66 12.11 -4.19
C VAL A 418 51.69 12.51 -5.26
N LEU A 419 51.23 13.03 -6.39
CA LEU A 419 52.09 13.60 -7.43
C LEU A 419 52.24 15.13 -7.27
N GLU A 420 53.25 15.70 -7.92
CA GLU A 420 53.41 17.15 -8.07
C GLU A 420 52.15 17.79 -8.70
N ASP A 421 51.80 19.01 -8.28
CA ASP A 421 50.59 19.77 -8.64
C ASP A 421 49.22 19.13 -8.28
N GLN A 422 49.17 18.01 -7.54
CA GLN A 422 47.91 17.43 -7.02
C GLN A 422 47.51 18.03 -5.65
N PRO A 423 46.34 18.69 -5.51
CA PRO A 423 45.91 19.30 -4.24
C PRO A 423 45.52 18.24 -3.20
N VAL A 424 45.93 18.47 -1.95
CA VAL A 424 45.54 17.68 -0.77
C VAL A 424 44.67 18.53 0.15
N THR A 425 43.55 17.97 0.62
CA THR A 425 42.66 18.62 1.59
C THR A 425 42.98 18.12 3.00
N TYR A 426 43.16 19.05 3.92
CA TYR A 426 43.32 18.77 5.35
C TYR A 426 42.13 19.30 6.14
N THR A 427 41.54 18.45 6.98
CA THR A 427 40.47 18.81 7.91
C THR A 427 41.03 18.88 9.33
N LEU A 428 40.84 20.02 9.99
CA LEU A 428 41.35 20.31 11.33
C LEU A 428 40.21 20.36 12.34
N PHE A 429 40.34 19.61 13.43
CA PHE A 429 39.34 19.52 14.50
C PHE A 429 39.87 20.19 15.77
N PHE A 430 39.44 21.42 16.06
CA PHE A 430 39.76 22.10 17.31
C PHE A 430 38.87 21.59 18.45
N SER A 431 39.37 21.64 19.69
CA SER A 431 38.60 21.19 20.88
C SER A 431 37.37 22.02 21.21
N GLU A 432 37.21 23.20 20.59
CA GLU A 432 36.13 24.16 20.80
C GLU A 432 36.03 25.17 19.62
N PRO A 433 34.92 25.91 19.49
CA PRO A 433 34.70 26.90 18.43
C PRO A 433 35.77 28.01 18.32
N MET A 434 36.37 28.14 17.13
CA MET A 434 37.36 29.16 16.82
C MET A 434 36.74 30.46 16.28
N ASP A 435 37.36 31.61 16.55
CA ASP A 435 37.09 32.83 15.77
C ASP A 435 37.71 32.68 14.37
N ALA A 436 36.89 32.38 13.37
CA ALA A 436 37.30 32.28 11.97
C ALA A 436 37.93 33.57 11.41
N GLY A 437 37.77 34.72 12.09
CA GLY A 437 38.52 35.94 11.80
C GLY A 437 40.00 35.91 12.20
N THR A 438 40.46 34.84 12.87
CA THR A 438 41.84 34.62 13.35
C THR A 438 42.55 33.42 12.70
N VAL A 439 41.95 32.82 11.66
CA VAL A 439 42.49 31.62 10.99
C VAL A 439 42.62 31.92 9.49
N ASP A 440 43.84 32.13 8.98
CA ASP A 440 44.08 32.36 7.54
C ASP A 440 45.24 31.56 6.94
N VAL A 441 45.36 31.56 5.60
CA VAL A 441 46.43 30.86 4.84
C VAL A 441 47.86 31.21 5.32
N GLY A 442 48.02 32.35 5.98
CA GLY A 442 49.24 32.84 6.61
C GLY A 442 49.62 32.13 7.91
N ASP A 443 48.73 31.38 8.54
CA ASP A 443 49.02 30.58 9.76
C ASP A 443 49.62 29.20 9.44
N PHE A 444 49.51 28.71 8.20
CA PHE A 444 49.89 27.34 7.80
C PHE A 444 51.15 27.27 6.92
N ASP A 445 52.03 26.31 7.15
CA ASP A 445 53.10 25.94 6.19
C ASP A 445 53.31 24.42 6.09
N ASN A 446 54.11 24.01 5.09
CA ASN A 446 54.66 22.66 5.06
C ASN A 446 55.68 22.50 6.19
N SER A 447 55.65 21.36 6.86
CA SER A 447 56.63 21.00 7.86
C SER A 447 58.04 20.84 7.27
N SER A 448 58.12 20.39 6.02
CA SER A 448 59.33 20.11 5.25
C SER A 448 59.93 21.37 4.56
N ALA A 449 60.92 21.18 3.70
CA ALA A 449 61.51 22.24 2.87
C ALA A 449 61.02 22.22 1.40
N THR A 450 60.10 21.31 1.06
CA THR A 450 59.47 21.19 -0.26
C THR A 450 58.50 22.34 -0.51
N ALA A 451 58.49 22.91 -1.72
CA ALA A 451 57.61 24.02 -2.06
C ALA A 451 56.14 23.59 -2.15
N VAL A 452 55.24 24.32 -1.47
CA VAL A 452 53.79 24.13 -1.53
C VAL A 452 53.08 25.48 -1.62
N THR A 453 51.87 25.47 -2.14
CA THR A 453 50.90 26.57 -2.00
C THR A 453 49.86 26.17 -0.95
N ILE A 454 49.48 27.10 -0.07
CA ILE A 454 48.26 26.96 0.73
C ILE A 454 47.18 27.73 -0.04
N ASP A 455 46.27 27.01 -0.68
CA ASP A 455 45.38 27.56 -1.70
C ASP A 455 44.14 28.22 -1.08
N SER A 456 43.58 27.59 -0.04
CA SER A 456 42.46 28.13 0.73
C SER A 456 42.45 27.63 2.17
N VAL A 457 41.83 28.42 3.05
CA VAL A 457 41.43 28.05 4.41
C VAL A 457 39.97 28.46 4.56
N SER A 458 39.12 27.56 5.06
CA SER A 458 37.68 27.81 5.27
C SER A 458 37.17 27.14 6.54
N ALA A 459 36.40 27.88 7.34
CA ALA A 459 35.56 27.29 8.37
C ALA A 459 34.43 26.49 7.71
N THR A 460 34.06 25.35 8.30
CA THR A 460 32.92 24.54 7.85
C THR A 460 31.59 25.09 8.43
N GLY A 461 30.52 24.30 8.38
CA GLY A 461 29.30 24.59 9.13
C GLY A 461 29.47 24.47 10.67
N ASP A 462 30.52 23.79 11.13
CA ASP A 462 30.92 23.75 12.54
C ASP A 462 32.10 24.72 12.75
N PRO A 463 31.99 25.72 13.66
CA PRO A 463 33.07 26.67 13.94
C PRO A 463 34.30 26.04 14.64
N SER A 464 34.23 24.77 15.04
CA SER A 464 35.34 23.98 15.58
C SER A 464 36.13 23.25 14.49
N ILE A 465 35.67 23.27 13.23
CA ILE A 465 36.24 22.48 12.12
C ILE A 465 36.58 23.36 10.92
N PHE A 466 37.82 23.24 10.42
CA PHE A 466 38.36 24.00 9.29
C PHE A 466 38.96 23.08 8.22
N GLU A 467 38.76 23.45 6.96
CA GLU A 467 39.40 22.83 5.80
C GLU A 467 40.56 23.70 5.30
N VAL A 468 41.68 23.07 4.95
CA VAL A 468 42.89 23.70 4.41
C VAL A 468 43.34 22.95 3.17
N VAL A 469 43.33 23.60 2.00
CA VAL A 469 43.74 22.99 0.73
C VAL A 469 45.20 23.35 0.43
N VAL A 470 45.99 22.34 0.06
CA VAL A 470 47.45 22.45 -0.10
C VAL A 470 47.93 21.74 -1.36
N THR A 471 48.40 22.50 -2.35
CA THR A 471 49.02 21.95 -3.56
C THR A 471 50.56 21.89 -3.43
N PRO A 472 51.21 20.72 -3.54
CA PRO A 472 52.67 20.60 -3.59
C PRO A 472 53.19 20.94 -5.00
N THR A 473 54.28 21.70 -5.08
CA THR A 473 54.77 22.33 -6.34
C THR A 473 56.22 21.98 -6.68
N GLU A 474 56.79 21.01 -5.95
CA GLU A 474 58.04 20.31 -6.24
C GLU A 474 57.93 18.91 -5.59
N ALA A 475 58.47 17.85 -6.21
CA ALA A 475 58.58 16.54 -5.59
C ALA A 475 59.41 16.56 -4.28
N GLY A 476 58.99 15.75 -3.29
CA GLY A 476 59.57 15.72 -1.95
C GLY A 476 58.63 15.17 -0.88
N THR A 477 58.29 15.99 0.12
CA THR A 477 57.42 15.58 1.24
C THR A 477 56.48 16.70 1.68
N LEU A 478 55.24 16.34 1.97
CA LEU A 478 54.18 17.21 2.44
C LEU A 478 53.72 16.74 3.84
N GLN A 479 53.60 17.68 4.77
CA GLN A 479 53.02 17.49 6.11
C GLN A 479 52.52 18.86 6.54
N LEU A 480 51.21 19.02 6.75
CA LEU A 480 50.64 20.33 7.11
C LEU A 480 51.06 20.74 8.54
N ARG A 481 51.28 22.03 8.75
CA ARG A 481 51.71 22.57 10.04
C ARG A 481 51.12 23.95 10.34
N VAL A 482 50.50 24.09 11.51
CA VAL A 482 50.21 25.37 12.15
C VAL A 482 51.53 25.97 12.65
N LYS A 483 51.87 27.17 12.18
CA LYS A 483 53.17 27.81 12.44
C LYS A 483 53.38 28.12 13.92
N ALA A 484 54.64 27.99 14.36
CA ALA A 484 55.04 28.44 15.69
C ALA A 484 54.84 29.96 15.84
N GLY A 485 53.92 30.37 16.70
CA GLY A 485 53.53 31.76 16.91
C GLY A 485 52.47 32.30 15.94
N ALA A 486 51.74 31.43 15.23
CA ALA A 486 50.44 31.76 14.64
C ALA A 486 49.45 32.22 15.73
N VAL A 487 48.47 33.08 15.40
CA VAL A 487 47.64 33.79 16.41
C VAL A 487 46.16 33.51 16.20
N LEU A 488 45.80 32.24 16.38
CA LEU A 488 44.42 31.74 16.35
C LEU A 488 43.81 31.81 17.77
N THR A 489 42.55 32.22 17.89
CA THR A 489 41.81 32.23 19.16
C THR A 489 40.44 31.57 19.04
N ASP A 490 39.90 31.12 20.17
CA ASP A 490 38.47 30.81 20.31
C ASP A 490 37.60 32.07 20.20
N LEU A 491 36.27 31.89 20.23
CA LEU A 491 35.30 33.01 20.26
C LEU A 491 35.42 33.91 21.53
N PRO A 492 35.72 33.38 22.74
CA PRO A 492 36.11 34.20 23.90
C PRO A 492 37.38 35.06 23.74
N GLY A 493 38.31 34.69 22.86
CA GLY A 493 39.62 35.31 22.66
C GLY A 493 40.80 34.67 23.42
N ASN A 494 40.66 33.43 23.92
CA ASN A 494 41.77 32.63 24.44
C ASN A 494 42.59 32.05 23.27
N PRO A 495 43.93 32.13 23.29
CA PRO A 495 44.78 31.69 22.19
C PRO A 495 45.12 30.20 22.24
N LEU A 496 45.13 29.55 21.08
CA LEU A 496 45.73 28.23 20.87
C LEU A 496 47.23 28.26 21.24
N ASP A 497 47.76 27.23 21.90
CA ASP A 497 49.19 27.15 22.25
C ASP A 497 50.06 26.78 21.03
N THR A 498 50.28 27.77 20.17
CA THR A 498 51.21 27.70 19.04
C THR A 498 52.67 27.99 19.45
N THR A 499 53.03 27.96 20.74
CA THR A 499 54.42 28.26 21.16
C THR A 499 55.45 27.26 20.61
N THR A 500 54.98 26.04 20.31
CA THR A 500 55.57 25.14 19.31
C THR A 500 54.63 25.02 18.12
N ALA A 501 55.18 24.84 16.92
CA ALA A 501 54.37 24.53 15.75
C ALA A 501 53.67 23.17 15.93
N ILE A 502 52.40 23.09 15.52
CA ILE A 502 51.60 21.87 15.56
C ILE A 502 51.59 21.31 14.14
N ALA A 503 52.21 20.16 13.93
CA ALA A 503 52.21 19.46 12.65
C ALA A 503 51.24 18.27 12.72
N ASP A 504 50.64 17.96 11.58
CA ASP A 504 50.06 16.67 11.20
C ASP A 504 50.98 15.49 11.63
N ASP A 505 50.41 14.36 12.07
CA ASP A 505 51.18 13.20 12.52
C ASP A 505 51.55 12.20 11.40
N THR A 506 50.96 12.36 10.22
CA THR A 506 51.33 11.70 8.97
C THR A 506 52.46 12.46 8.23
N VAL A 507 52.98 11.86 7.15
CA VAL A 507 53.84 12.54 6.16
C VAL A 507 53.55 11.97 4.78
N ILE A 508 52.96 12.78 3.92
CA ILE A 508 52.73 12.48 2.50
C ILE A 508 54.07 12.54 1.74
N THR A 509 54.30 11.57 0.87
CA THR A 509 55.39 11.62 -0.13
C THR A 509 54.88 12.27 -1.40
N VAL A 510 55.63 13.21 -1.97
CA VAL A 510 55.28 13.85 -3.25
C VAL A 510 56.24 13.31 -4.29
N ASP A 511 55.75 12.48 -5.21
CA ASP A 511 56.55 11.92 -6.30
C ASP A 511 56.48 12.80 -7.57
N ALA A 512 57.48 12.64 -8.44
CA ALA A 512 57.61 13.43 -9.67
C ALA A 512 56.89 12.76 -10.84
N ASP A 513 56.17 13.57 -11.61
CA ASP A 513 55.48 13.15 -12.84
C ASP A 513 56.47 12.65 -13.91
N LEU A 514 56.13 11.54 -14.58
CA LEU A 514 56.98 10.84 -15.56
C LEU A 514 56.20 10.59 -16.86
N VAL A 515 56.68 9.70 -17.73
CA VAL A 515 56.02 9.39 -19.02
C VAL A 515 55.92 7.87 -19.17
N PRO A 516 54.71 7.32 -19.34
CA PRO A 516 54.49 5.88 -19.30
C PRO A 516 55.09 5.12 -20.47
N THR A 517 55.47 3.87 -20.19
CA THR A 517 56.04 2.92 -21.16
C THR A 517 55.49 1.52 -20.91
N VAL A 518 55.31 0.72 -21.98
CA VAL A 518 54.98 -0.70 -21.85
C VAL A 518 56.20 -1.49 -21.38
N ILE A 519 56.05 -2.31 -20.35
CA ILE A 519 57.08 -3.18 -19.79
C ILE A 519 57.02 -4.58 -20.43
N SER A 520 55.84 -5.19 -20.48
CA SER A 520 55.66 -6.59 -20.90
C SER A 520 54.23 -6.89 -21.33
N PHE A 521 54.10 -7.95 -22.11
CA PHE A 521 52.89 -8.73 -22.33
C PHE A 521 53.19 -10.11 -21.74
N GLU A 522 52.50 -10.55 -20.69
CA GLU A 522 52.62 -11.93 -20.18
C GLU A 522 51.32 -12.69 -20.49
N ASP A 523 51.42 -13.86 -21.13
CA ASP A 523 50.28 -14.62 -21.64
C ASP A 523 50.00 -15.92 -20.85
N ASP A 524 48.77 -16.43 -20.92
CA ASP A 524 48.34 -17.64 -20.20
C ASP A 524 48.69 -18.97 -20.89
N VAL A 525 49.19 -18.97 -22.13
CA VAL A 525 49.45 -20.19 -22.93
C VAL A 525 50.91 -20.38 -23.31
N SER A 526 51.64 -21.22 -22.55
CA SER A 526 53.11 -21.37 -22.60
C SER A 526 53.76 -21.84 -23.94
N GLY A 527 53.63 -21.07 -25.02
CA GLY A 527 54.17 -21.33 -26.36
C GLY A 527 53.60 -22.57 -27.08
N GLY A 528 52.36 -22.96 -26.74
CA GLY A 528 51.68 -24.11 -27.34
C GLY A 528 50.97 -23.79 -28.67
N PRO A 529 50.53 -24.82 -29.41
CA PRO A 529 49.42 -24.65 -30.33
C PRO A 529 48.11 -24.55 -29.53
N ILE A 530 47.38 -23.46 -29.73
CA ILE A 530 45.94 -23.36 -29.48
C ILE A 530 45.19 -23.72 -30.77
N GLU A 531 43.87 -23.83 -30.74
CA GLU A 531 43.04 -24.04 -31.93
C GLU A 531 42.29 -22.73 -32.31
N VAL A 532 41.41 -22.73 -33.32
CA VAL A 532 40.52 -21.58 -33.55
C VAL A 532 39.52 -21.50 -32.39
N ILE A 533 38.93 -20.32 -32.13
CA ILE A 533 38.07 -20.00 -30.97
C ILE A 533 38.67 -20.16 -29.55
N ASP A 534 39.85 -20.77 -29.38
CA ASP A 534 40.60 -20.73 -28.12
C ASP A 534 41.05 -19.29 -27.80
N SER A 535 40.40 -18.64 -26.84
CA SER A 535 40.80 -17.32 -26.34
C SER A 535 42.12 -17.36 -25.55
N VAL A 536 43.00 -16.37 -25.76
CA VAL A 536 44.23 -16.13 -25.00
C VAL A 536 44.06 -14.92 -24.09
N THR A 537 44.55 -15.01 -22.85
CA THR A 537 44.58 -13.89 -21.90
C THR A 537 46.00 -13.31 -21.82
N TYR A 538 46.12 -11.99 -21.98
CA TYR A 538 47.38 -11.25 -21.83
C TYR A 538 47.30 -10.23 -20.68
N ASP A 539 48.22 -10.31 -19.73
CA ASP A 539 48.52 -9.25 -18.76
C ASP A 539 49.51 -8.25 -19.38
N VAL A 540 49.01 -7.09 -19.80
CA VAL A 540 49.81 -5.98 -20.35
C VAL A 540 50.22 -5.04 -19.23
N THR A 541 51.52 -4.96 -18.95
CA THR A 541 52.08 -4.17 -17.84
C THR A 541 52.73 -2.88 -18.34
N PHE A 542 52.43 -1.76 -17.67
CA PHE A 542 53.01 -0.43 -17.90
C PHE A 542 54.00 -0.05 -16.79
N SER A 543 54.77 1.04 -16.98
CA SER A 543 55.76 1.53 -16.00
C SER A 543 55.16 2.24 -14.79
N GLU A 544 53.91 2.67 -14.89
CA GLU A 544 53.14 3.35 -13.85
C GLU A 544 51.62 3.19 -14.12
N ALA A 545 50.80 3.79 -13.25
CA ALA A 545 49.35 3.70 -13.30
C ALA A 545 48.75 4.42 -14.52
N MET A 546 47.97 3.71 -15.33
CA MET A 546 47.35 4.25 -16.55
C MET A 546 45.93 4.75 -16.32
N ASN A 547 45.51 5.73 -17.13
CA ASN A 547 44.11 6.14 -17.19
C ASN A 547 43.31 5.14 -18.02
N ALA A 548 42.58 4.25 -17.35
CA ALA A 548 41.73 3.23 -17.99
C ALA A 548 40.66 3.81 -18.93
N GLY A 549 40.31 5.10 -18.82
CA GLY A 549 39.44 5.78 -19.78
C GLY A 549 40.09 6.12 -21.13
N THR A 550 41.37 5.77 -21.31
CA THR A 550 42.18 6.00 -22.53
C THR A 550 42.72 4.70 -23.14
N ILE A 551 42.24 3.53 -22.67
CA ILE A 551 42.69 2.22 -23.13
C ILE A 551 41.45 1.38 -23.50
N ASP A 552 41.23 1.11 -24.79
CA ASP A 552 40.15 0.24 -25.26
C ASP A 552 40.60 -0.83 -26.27
N VAL A 553 39.65 -1.66 -26.73
CA VAL A 553 39.89 -2.79 -27.67
C VAL A 553 40.49 -2.36 -29.01
N GLY A 554 40.43 -1.08 -29.37
CA GLY A 554 41.01 -0.48 -30.58
C GLY A 554 42.47 -0.04 -30.44
N ASP A 555 43.02 0.02 -29.22
CA ASP A 555 44.43 0.32 -28.99
C ASP A 555 45.35 -0.90 -29.17
N PHE A 556 44.80 -2.08 -29.44
CA PHE A 556 45.52 -3.34 -29.63
C PHE A 556 45.20 -3.99 -31.00
N ASP A 557 46.21 -4.57 -31.64
CA ASP A 557 46.04 -5.37 -32.86
C ASP A 557 47.04 -6.53 -32.98
N ASN A 558 46.94 -7.32 -34.05
CA ASN A 558 47.87 -8.43 -34.32
C ASN A 558 49.06 -7.93 -35.15
N SER A 559 50.30 -8.17 -34.71
CA SER A 559 51.48 -7.98 -35.57
C SER A 559 51.52 -8.99 -36.73
N SER A 560 50.74 -10.07 -36.65
CA SER A 560 50.59 -11.11 -37.68
C SER A 560 49.48 -10.78 -38.69
N ALA A 561 49.47 -11.48 -39.83
CA ALA A 561 48.45 -11.34 -40.88
C ALA A 561 47.21 -12.24 -40.66
N THR A 562 47.12 -12.92 -39.51
CA THR A 562 46.00 -13.78 -39.10
C THR A 562 44.91 -12.96 -38.42
N GLY A 563 43.65 -13.27 -38.73
CA GLY A 563 42.50 -12.65 -38.08
C GLY A 563 42.40 -13.02 -36.59
N ILE A 564 42.16 -12.00 -35.76
CA ILE A 564 41.81 -12.11 -34.34
C ILE A 564 40.65 -11.16 -34.05
N THR A 565 39.93 -11.39 -32.97
CA THR A 565 39.17 -10.38 -32.24
C THR A 565 39.93 -9.99 -30.97
N ILE A 566 39.81 -8.73 -30.56
CA ILE A 566 40.12 -8.30 -29.20
C ILE A 566 38.77 -8.26 -28.50
N ASP A 567 38.51 -9.24 -27.62
CA ASP A 567 37.17 -9.50 -27.09
C ASP A 567 36.86 -8.63 -25.88
N SER A 568 37.89 -8.32 -25.09
CA SER A 568 37.83 -7.31 -24.03
C SER A 568 39.21 -6.75 -23.70
N VAL A 569 39.19 -5.53 -23.13
CA VAL A 569 40.32 -4.92 -22.42
C VAL A 569 39.78 -4.45 -21.07
N SER A 570 40.50 -4.72 -19.98
CA SER A 570 40.08 -4.32 -18.63
C SER A 570 41.27 -4.03 -17.71
N ALA A 571 41.13 -3.03 -16.84
CA ALA A 571 42.12 -2.76 -15.79
C ALA A 571 42.03 -3.81 -14.68
N THR A 572 43.17 -4.24 -14.14
CA THR A 572 43.21 -5.14 -12.98
C THR A 572 43.07 -4.38 -11.65
N GLY A 573 43.25 -5.08 -10.53
CA GLY A 573 43.42 -4.44 -9.22
C GLY A 573 44.74 -3.66 -9.05
N ASP A 574 45.67 -3.79 -10.00
CA ASP A 574 46.84 -2.92 -10.15
C ASP A 574 46.61 -1.99 -11.36
N PRO A 575 46.56 -0.65 -11.19
CA PRO A 575 46.28 0.27 -12.28
C PRO A 575 47.41 0.38 -13.31
N ALA A 576 48.56 -0.28 -13.10
CA ALA A 576 49.61 -0.44 -14.11
C ALA A 576 49.46 -1.71 -14.97
N ILE A 577 48.45 -2.57 -14.72
CA ILE A 577 48.27 -3.85 -15.44
C ILE A 577 46.85 -3.97 -16.01
N PHE A 578 46.77 -4.30 -17.29
CA PHE A 578 45.53 -4.47 -18.05
C PHE A 578 45.43 -5.87 -18.65
N VAL A 579 44.30 -6.55 -18.41
CA VAL A 579 43.95 -7.83 -19.05
C VAL A 579 43.37 -7.55 -20.43
N VAL A 580 43.95 -8.17 -21.45
CA VAL A 580 43.47 -8.17 -22.84
C VAL A 580 43.13 -9.60 -23.24
N VAL A 581 41.88 -9.84 -23.67
CA VAL A 581 41.42 -11.16 -24.13
C VAL A 581 41.38 -11.18 -25.66
N VAL A 582 41.96 -12.22 -26.26
CA VAL A 582 42.21 -12.31 -27.71
C VAL A 582 41.80 -13.67 -28.26
N THR A 583 40.79 -13.71 -29.13
CA THR A 583 40.33 -14.95 -29.79
C THR A 583 40.78 -14.97 -31.27
N PRO A 584 41.42 -16.05 -31.75
CA PRO A 584 41.79 -16.18 -33.16
C PRO A 584 40.60 -16.60 -34.02
N THR A 585 40.43 -15.97 -35.19
CA THR A 585 39.32 -16.25 -36.13
C THR A 585 39.75 -17.03 -37.37
N GLU A 586 41.06 -17.24 -37.58
CA GLU A 586 41.60 -18.10 -38.64
C GLU A 586 42.88 -18.82 -38.13
N PRO A 587 43.22 -20.02 -38.63
CA PRO A 587 44.48 -20.69 -38.29
C PRO A 587 45.72 -19.90 -38.76
N GLY A 588 46.76 -19.87 -37.92
CA GLY A 588 47.95 -19.05 -38.17
C GLY A 588 48.75 -18.71 -36.91
N THR A 589 48.92 -17.42 -36.61
CA THR A 589 49.71 -16.94 -35.45
C THR A 589 49.13 -15.69 -34.81
N ILE A 590 49.20 -15.64 -33.48
CA ILE A 590 48.96 -14.42 -32.67
C ILE A 590 50.31 -13.87 -32.22
N GLN A 591 50.49 -12.56 -32.36
CA GLN A 591 51.52 -11.76 -31.69
C GLN A 591 50.86 -10.41 -31.39
N LEU A 592 50.38 -10.24 -30.16
CA LEU A 592 49.69 -9.02 -29.73
C LEU A 592 50.63 -7.81 -29.83
N GLN A 593 50.10 -6.63 -30.15
CA GLN A 593 50.83 -5.37 -30.08
C GLN A 593 49.92 -4.23 -29.65
N VAL A 594 50.49 -3.20 -29.03
CA VAL A 594 49.84 -1.88 -28.98
C VAL A 594 49.91 -1.26 -30.38
N ALA A 595 48.76 -0.85 -30.88
CA ALA A 595 48.56 -0.36 -32.24
C ALA A 595 49.28 0.97 -32.50
N GLN A 596 49.64 1.22 -33.77
CA GLN A 596 50.33 2.45 -34.15
C GLN A 596 49.41 3.68 -34.02
N GLY A 597 49.74 4.57 -33.08
CA GLY A 597 48.96 5.78 -32.81
C GLY A 597 47.77 5.58 -31.85
N ALA A 598 47.74 4.47 -31.11
CA ALA A 598 46.94 4.31 -29.88
C ALA A 598 47.20 5.48 -28.91
N VAL A 599 46.19 5.91 -28.14
CA VAL A 599 46.27 7.16 -27.32
C VAL A 599 46.15 6.83 -25.83
N LEU A 600 47.11 6.04 -25.37
CA LEU A 600 47.23 5.57 -23.99
C LEU A 600 47.87 6.67 -23.12
N GLU A 601 47.16 7.20 -22.14
CA GLU A 601 47.65 8.24 -21.21
C GLU A 601 47.70 7.71 -19.76
N ASP A 602 48.64 8.22 -18.95
CA ASP A 602 48.63 8.01 -17.50
C ASP A 602 47.54 8.84 -16.80
N LEU A 603 47.47 8.75 -15.47
CA LEU A 603 46.51 9.50 -14.65
C LEU A 603 46.75 11.03 -14.65
N THR A 604 47.90 11.51 -15.14
CA THR A 604 48.28 12.93 -15.24
C THR A 604 48.18 13.50 -16.67
N GLY A 605 48.01 12.65 -17.68
CA GLY A 605 47.82 13.01 -19.09
C GLY A 605 49.08 12.94 -19.96
N ASN A 606 50.12 12.22 -19.53
CA ASN A 606 51.30 11.94 -20.35
C ASN A 606 51.06 10.71 -21.24
N PRO A 607 51.21 10.81 -22.58
CA PRO A 607 50.95 9.69 -23.48
C PRO A 607 52.16 8.76 -23.67
N VAL A 608 51.89 7.47 -23.81
CA VAL A 608 52.87 6.46 -24.27
C VAL A 608 53.33 6.76 -25.71
N ASP A 609 54.61 6.55 -26.04
CA ASP A 609 55.13 6.75 -27.41
C ASP A 609 54.72 5.62 -28.38
N THR A 610 53.47 5.65 -28.83
CA THR A 610 52.88 4.73 -29.83
C THR A 610 53.22 5.12 -31.28
N THR A 611 54.22 5.99 -31.51
CA THR A 611 54.65 6.43 -32.86
C THR A 611 55.03 5.26 -33.77
N ASN A 612 55.46 4.14 -33.18
CA ASN A 612 55.57 2.82 -33.81
C ASN A 612 54.73 1.85 -32.97
N PRO A 613 54.16 0.78 -33.55
CA PRO A 613 53.47 -0.22 -32.75
C PRO A 613 54.48 -0.92 -31.81
N ILE A 614 53.99 -1.37 -30.66
CA ILE A 614 54.80 -2.00 -29.60
C ILE A 614 54.37 -3.46 -29.48
N PRO A 615 55.07 -4.41 -30.13
CA PRO A 615 54.71 -5.81 -30.12
C PRO A 615 55.22 -6.58 -28.90
N ASP A 616 54.47 -7.60 -28.54
CA ASP A 616 54.90 -8.76 -27.75
C ASP A 616 56.21 -9.37 -28.31
N ASP A 617 57.04 -9.95 -27.44
CA ASP A 617 58.26 -10.67 -27.82
C ASP A 617 58.03 -12.19 -28.04
N THR A 618 56.85 -12.71 -27.67
CA THR A 618 56.38 -14.06 -28.00
C THR A 618 55.64 -14.15 -29.35
N ILE A 619 55.30 -15.39 -29.76
CA ILE A 619 54.38 -15.70 -30.87
C ILE A 619 53.67 -17.01 -30.55
N ILE A 620 52.34 -17.01 -30.55
CA ILE A 620 51.47 -18.19 -30.36
C ILE A 620 51.07 -18.75 -31.72
N THR A 621 50.88 -20.08 -31.83
CA THR A 621 50.43 -20.74 -33.08
C THR A 621 49.00 -21.25 -32.96
N VAL A 622 48.21 -21.08 -34.01
CA VAL A 622 46.78 -21.42 -34.06
C VAL A 622 46.53 -22.55 -35.06
N SER A 623 45.99 -23.68 -34.58
CA SER A 623 45.50 -24.83 -35.35
C SER A 623 44.08 -24.56 -35.87
N ALA A 624 43.58 -25.38 -36.81
CA ALA A 624 42.13 -25.50 -36.98
C ALA A 624 41.64 -26.61 -36.05
N ASP A 625 40.47 -26.41 -35.43
CA ASP A 625 39.76 -27.47 -34.71
C ASP A 625 39.42 -28.67 -35.65
N SER A 626 39.21 -29.84 -35.04
CA SER A 626 38.66 -31.02 -35.70
C SER A 626 37.95 -31.99 -34.74
N THR A 627 37.43 -31.48 -33.62
CA THR A 627 36.83 -32.24 -32.52
C THR A 627 35.30 -32.19 -32.64
N PRO A 628 34.59 -33.33 -32.79
CA PRO A 628 33.13 -33.28 -32.89
C PRO A 628 32.46 -33.09 -31.52
N PRO A 629 31.41 -32.27 -31.42
CA PRO A 629 30.73 -31.97 -30.17
C PRO A 629 30.00 -33.18 -29.59
N THR A 630 29.76 -33.12 -28.29
CA THR A 630 29.03 -34.12 -27.50
C THR A 630 27.98 -33.45 -26.61
N LEU A 631 26.88 -34.15 -26.33
CA LEU A 631 25.91 -33.71 -25.33
C LEU A 631 26.47 -33.95 -23.92
N SER A 632 26.55 -32.89 -23.11
CA SER A 632 26.99 -32.95 -21.70
C SER A 632 25.80 -33.26 -20.78
N SER A 633 24.69 -32.54 -20.93
CA SER A 633 23.51 -32.67 -20.05
C SER A 633 22.25 -32.07 -20.67
N ILE A 634 21.10 -32.59 -20.22
CA ILE A 634 19.79 -31.92 -20.28
C ILE A 634 19.34 -31.78 -18.83
N VAL A 635 18.84 -30.61 -18.43
CA VAL A 635 18.37 -30.33 -17.06
C VAL A 635 17.05 -29.57 -17.12
N ASP A 636 16.01 -30.05 -16.44
CA ASP A 636 14.68 -29.47 -16.43
C ASP A 636 14.46 -28.50 -15.26
N ASN A 637 13.53 -27.55 -15.42
CA ASN A 637 13.23 -26.55 -14.39
C ASN A 637 12.29 -27.05 -13.26
N VAL A 638 11.84 -28.30 -13.27
CA VAL A 638 11.00 -28.91 -12.21
C VAL A 638 11.69 -30.08 -11.48
N SER A 639 12.95 -30.37 -11.80
CA SER A 639 13.76 -31.48 -11.24
C SER A 639 13.07 -32.85 -11.32
N GLY A 640 12.38 -33.13 -12.43
CA GLY A 640 11.58 -34.35 -12.61
C GLY A 640 10.26 -34.39 -11.83
N GLY A 641 9.86 -33.30 -11.17
CA GLY A 641 8.58 -33.16 -10.49
C GLY A 641 7.38 -33.25 -11.45
N PRO A 642 6.16 -33.56 -10.95
CA PRO A 642 4.97 -33.64 -11.79
C PRO A 642 4.54 -32.26 -12.30
N VAL A 643 3.98 -32.23 -13.52
CA VAL A 643 3.45 -31.02 -14.17
C VAL A 643 2.06 -31.26 -14.72
N PHE A 644 1.28 -30.20 -14.92
CA PHE A 644 -0.07 -30.31 -15.48
C PHE A 644 -0.06 -30.40 -17.02
N GLU A 645 -1.06 -31.04 -17.60
CA GLU A 645 -1.33 -30.97 -19.05
C GLU A 645 -1.46 -29.51 -19.50
N GLY A 646 -0.74 -29.12 -20.56
CA GLY A 646 -0.66 -27.72 -21.02
C GLY A 646 0.44 -26.88 -20.34
N GLN A 647 1.02 -27.33 -19.23
CA GLN A 647 2.14 -26.64 -18.58
C GLN A 647 3.41 -26.73 -19.44
N ALA A 648 4.12 -25.61 -19.57
CA ALA A 648 5.43 -25.56 -20.20
C ALA A 648 6.54 -25.93 -19.20
N VAL A 649 7.46 -26.78 -19.64
CA VAL A 649 8.72 -27.13 -18.96
C VAL A 649 9.87 -26.53 -19.77
N THR A 650 10.79 -25.89 -19.06
CA THR A 650 12.00 -25.30 -19.62
C THR A 650 13.20 -26.19 -19.30
N TYR A 651 13.96 -26.53 -20.33
CA TYR A 651 15.15 -27.36 -20.24
C TYR A 651 16.39 -26.56 -20.64
N LEU A 652 17.49 -26.75 -19.91
CA LEU A 652 18.82 -26.31 -20.31
C LEU A 652 19.55 -27.50 -20.93
N VAL A 653 19.90 -27.38 -22.20
CA VAL A 653 20.64 -28.38 -22.98
C VAL A 653 22.07 -27.88 -23.15
N SER A 654 23.05 -28.62 -22.65
CA SER A 654 24.47 -28.24 -22.62
C SER A 654 25.34 -29.20 -23.43
N PHE A 655 26.21 -28.67 -24.28
CA PHE A 655 27.17 -29.41 -25.10
C PHE A 655 28.59 -29.33 -24.52
N SER A 656 29.56 -30.03 -25.12
CA SER A 656 30.98 -29.97 -24.71
C SER A 656 31.72 -28.73 -25.21
N GLU A 657 31.20 -28.05 -26.22
CA GLU A 657 31.75 -26.82 -26.83
C GLU A 657 30.63 -26.00 -27.51
N ALA A 658 31.01 -24.87 -28.11
CA ALA A 658 30.08 -23.93 -28.76
C ALA A 658 29.43 -24.51 -30.02
N MET A 659 28.12 -24.29 -30.19
CA MET A 659 27.35 -24.79 -31.34
C MET A 659 27.00 -23.68 -32.35
N ASP A 660 26.85 -24.03 -33.63
CA ASP A 660 26.26 -23.15 -34.66
C ASP A 660 24.74 -23.05 -34.42
N ASP A 661 24.28 -21.89 -33.95
CA ASP A 661 22.87 -21.62 -33.64
C ASP A 661 21.96 -21.76 -34.86
N ALA A 662 22.50 -21.60 -36.08
CA ALA A 662 21.77 -21.83 -37.33
C ALA A 662 21.51 -23.31 -37.63
N THR A 663 22.11 -24.24 -36.87
CA THR A 663 21.88 -25.71 -36.97
C THR A 663 20.95 -26.26 -35.90
N ILE A 664 20.57 -25.47 -34.90
CA ILE A 664 19.77 -25.94 -33.74
C ILE A 664 18.37 -25.33 -33.79
N GLY A 665 17.33 -26.17 -33.80
CA GLY A 665 15.94 -25.70 -33.78
C GLY A 665 14.96 -26.68 -33.15
N ALA A 666 13.70 -26.26 -33.02
CA ALA A 666 12.62 -27.06 -32.42
C ALA A 666 12.28 -28.35 -33.19
N SER A 667 12.87 -28.57 -34.37
CA SER A 667 12.80 -29.82 -35.15
C SER A 667 13.76 -30.91 -34.67
N ASP A 668 14.79 -30.53 -33.93
CA ASP A 668 15.92 -31.37 -33.56
C ASP A 668 15.76 -31.96 -32.15
N PHE A 669 14.63 -31.64 -31.51
CA PHE A 669 14.19 -32.14 -30.22
C PHE A 669 12.81 -32.81 -30.34
N GLU A 670 12.56 -33.84 -29.54
CA GLU A 670 11.27 -34.52 -29.42
C GLU A 670 11.02 -35.03 -28.00
N ASN A 671 9.81 -35.51 -27.71
CA ASN A 671 9.52 -36.26 -26.49
C ASN A 671 9.92 -37.73 -26.70
N ALA A 672 10.74 -38.29 -25.81
CA ALA A 672 11.12 -39.70 -25.83
C ALA A 672 9.94 -40.65 -25.54
N SER A 673 8.88 -40.11 -24.90
CA SER A 673 7.65 -40.81 -24.55
C SER A 673 6.63 -40.83 -25.70
N ALA A 674 5.61 -41.70 -25.58
CA ALA A 674 4.50 -41.77 -26.53
C ALA A 674 3.42 -40.68 -26.32
N THR A 675 3.55 -39.85 -25.29
CA THR A 675 2.65 -38.73 -24.98
C THR A 675 2.88 -37.58 -25.96
N ALA A 676 1.80 -37.01 -26.50
CA ALA A 676 1.86 -35.85 -27.37
C ALA A 676 2.44 -34.64 -26.62
N ALA A 677 3.43 -33.98 -27.23
CA ALA A 677 4.05 -32.77 -26.71
C ALA A 677 4.47 -31.86 -27.87
N THR A 678 4.58 -30.56 -27.62
CA THR A 678 5.06 -29.56 -28.56
C THR A 678 6.34 -28.91 -28.03
N ILE A 679 7.41 -28.96 -28.81
CA ILE A 679 8.58 -28.10 -28.60
C ILE A 679 8.21 -26.69 -29.09
N GLY A 680 8.27 -25.70 -28.21
CA GLY A 680 7.82 -24.33 -28.45
C GLY A 680 8.95 -23.45 -29.00
N SER A 681 9.89 -23.11 -28.13
CA SER A 681 11.08 -22.32 -28.46
C SER A 681 12.36 -23.09 -28.19
N VAL A 682 13.37 -22.80 -29.01
CA VAL A 682 14.77 -23.16 -28.76
C VAL A 682 15.58 -21.88 -28.94
N THR A 683 16.40 -21.52 -27.95
CA THR A 683 17.11 -20.24 -27.89
C THR A 683 18.52 -20.44 -27.33
N PRO A 684 19.60 -19.94 -27.94
CA PRO A 684 20.92 -19.93 -27.32
C PRO A 684 20.91 -19.04 -26.06
N THR A 685 21.69 -19.42 -25.05
CA THR A 685 21.86 -18.61 -23.83
C THR A 685 23.00 -17.59 -24.01
N GLY A 686 23.49 -17.00 -22.92
CA GLY A 686 24.74 -16.22 -22.93
C GLY A 686 26.00 -17.08 -23.09
N ASP A 687 25.88 -18.40 -22.94
CA ASP A 687 26.92 -19.39 -23.23
C ASP A 687 26.58 -20.09 -24.56
N PRO A 688 27.45 -20.04 -25.60
CA PRO A 688 27.18 -20.65 -26.89
C PRO A 688 27.21 -22.19 -26.88
N ALA A 689 27.62 -22.83 -25.77
CA ALA A 689 27.49 -24.25 -25.55
C ALA A 689 26.16 -24.66 -24.88
N VAL A 690 25.29 -23.70 -24.52
CA VAL A 690 24.06 -23.96 -23.75
C VAL A 690 22.83 -23.30 -24.38
N PHE A 691 21.77 -24.10 -24.56
CA PHE A 691 20.51 -23.70 -25.20
C PHE A 691 19.33 -23.94 -24.25
N GLU A 692 18.40 -22.98 -24.21
CA GLU A 692 17.11 -23.11 -23.56
C GLU A 692 16.10 -23.73 -24.53
N VAL A 693 15.46 -24.83 -24.12
CA VAL A 693 14.43 -25.55 -24.90
C VAL A 693 13.14 -25.61 -24.09
N VAL A 694 12.04 -25.11 -24.64
CA VAL A 694 10.72 -25.16 -23.98
C VAL A 694 9.87 -26.26 -24.60
N ALA A 695 9.35 -27.18 -23.77
CA ALA A 695 8.44 -28.23 -24.21
C ALA A 695 7.16 -28.25 -23.35
N THR A 696 6.02 -28.42 -24.02
CA THR A 696 4.69 -28.49 -23.38
C THR A 696 4.04 -29.82 -23.72
N ALA A 697 3.64 -30.59 -22.71
CA ALA A 697 2.84 -31.80 -22.92
C ALA A 697 1.37 -31.45 -23.19
N THR A 698 0.77 -32.07 -24.22
CA THR A 698 -0.59 -31.75 -24.69
C THR A 698 -1.61 -32.86 -24.41
N GLU A 699 -1.21 -33.89 -23.66
CA GLU A 699 -2.05 -34.97 -23.12
C GLU A 699 -1.41 -35.47 -21.80
N VAL A 700 -2.22 -35.92 -20.83
CA VAL A 700 -1.76 -36.68 -19.64
C VAL A 700 -0.81 -37.83 -20.01
N GLY A 701 0.27 -38.01 -19.25
CA GLY A 701 1.23 -39.09 -19.46
C GLY A 701 2.63 -38.78 -18.93
N THR A 702 3.63 -38.75 -19.81
CA THR A 702 5.04 -38.50 -19.43
C THR A 702 5.77 -37.61 -20.43
N LEU A 703 6.62 -36.71 -19.93
CA LEU A 703 7.48 -35.83 -20.71
C LEU A 703 8.94 -36.15 -20.37
N GLN A 704 9.75 -36.39 -21.41
CA GLN A 704 11.20 -36.61 -21.32
C GLN A 704 11.80 -36.04 -22.60
N LEU A 705 12.55 -34.95 -22.50
CA LEU A 705 13.14 -34.32 -23.69
C LEU A 705 14.25 -35.22 -24.28
N GLN A 706 14.36 -35.28 -25.60
CA GLN A 706 15.53 -35.88 -26.25
C GLN A 706 15.94 -35.10 -27.49
N ILE A 707 17.24 -35.09 -27.80
CA ILE A 707 17.69 -34.76 -29.16
C ILE A 707 17.25 -35.92 -30.08
N ALA A 708 16.58 -35.56 -31.17
CA ALA A 708 15.98 -36.51 -32.10
C ALA A 708 17.04 -37.29 -32.89
N MET A 709 16.71 -38.52 -33.28
CA MET A 709 17.60 -39.35 -34.11
C MET A 709 17.79 -38.73 -35.50
N ASP A 710 19.02 -38.79 -36.03
CA ASP A 710 19.44 -38.21 -37.31
C ASP A 710 19.29 -36.66 -37.40
N ALA A 711 19.13 -35.95 -36.28
CA ALA A 711 19.17 -34.48 -36.21
C ALA A 711 20.57 -33.93 -36.59
N VAL A 712 20.65 -32.73 -37.18
CA VAL A 712 21.88 -32.26 -37.86
C VAL A 712 22.43 -30.97 -37.24
N LEU A 713 22.99 -31.11 -36.03
CA LEU A 713 23.61 -30.05 -35.25
C LEU A 713 25.14 -30.08 -35.45
N THR A 714 25.79 -28.92 -35.58
CA THR A 714 27.25 -28.80 -35.64
C THR A 714 27.79 -27.76 -34.66
N ASP A 715 29.08 -27.84 -34.36
CA ASP A 715 29.85 -26.70 -33.86
C ASP A 715 29.98 -25.57 -34.91
N LEU A 716 30.64 -24.49 -34.53
CA LEU A 716 30.88 -23.30 -35.37
C LEU A 716 31.82 -23.58 -36.56
N GLU A 717 32.70 -24.57 -36.44
CA GLU A 717 33.67 -25.01 -37.45
C GLU A 717 33.09 -26.03 -38.45
N GLY A 718 31.95 -26.64 -38.10
CA GLY A 718 31.16 -27.56 -38.91
C GLY A 718 31.37 -29.05 -38.64
N ASN A 719 31.93 -29.47 -37.49
CA ASN A 719 31.92 -30.89 -37.12
C ASN A 719 30.56 -31.29 -36.51
N PRO A 720 30.00 -32.46 -36.86
CA PRO A 720 28.65 -32.86 -36.45
C PRO A 720 28.61 -33.63 -35.12
N LEU A 721 27.60 -33.34 -34.31
CA LEU A 721 27.20 -34.16 -33.15
C LEU A 721 26.76 -35.56 -33.60
N ASP A 722 27.12 -36.61 -32.85
CA ASP A 722 26.70 -37.99 -33.16
C ASP A 722 25.25 -38.28 -32.67
N THR A 723 24.28 -37.91 -33.52
CA THR A 723 22.84 -38.16 -33.35
C THR A 723 22.38 -39.50 -33.94
N SER A 724 23.30 -40.46 -34.18
CA SER A 724 22.95 -41.79 -34.74
C SER A 724 22.14 -42.69 -33.79
N SER A 725 21.93 -42.23 -32.57
CA SER A 725 20.91 -42.63 -31.60
C SER A 725 20.23 -41.35 -31.11
N PRO A 726 18.93 -41.36 -30.75
CA PRO A 726 18.38 -40.27 -29.95
C PRO A 726 19.16 -40.15 -28.61
N LEU A 727 19.24 -38.93 -28.09
CA LEU A 727 19.97 -38.60 -26.86
C LEU A 727 18.98 -38.03 -25.83
N PRO A 728 18.42 -38.87 -24.95
CA PRO A 728 17.42 -38.44 -23.97
C PRO A 728 18.02 -37.85 -22.70
N ASP A 729 17.23 -36.97 -22.10
CA ASP A 729 17.25 -36.57 -20.69
C ASP A 729 17.25 -37.81 -19.77
N ASP A 730 17.92 -37.73 -18.61
CA ASP A 730 17.93 -38.82 -17.62
C ASP A 730 16.76 -38.75 -16.63
N THR A 731 16.02 -37.63 -16.61
CA THR A 731 14.75 -37.46 -15.87
C THR A 731 13.54 -37.94 -16.69
N ILE A 732 12.41 -38.18 -16.01
CA ILE A 732 11.10 -38.38 -16.63
C ILE A 732 10.06 -37.63 -15.79
N ILE A 733 9.43 -36.63 -16.38
CA ILE A 733 8.37 -35.83 -15.75
C ILE A 733 7.03 -36.52 -15.93
N ASN A 734 6.27 -36.67 -14.85
CA ASN A 734 4.88 -37.15 -14.90
C ASN A 734 3.95 -35.99 -15.26
N VAL A 735 3.19 -36.14 -16.34
CA VAL A 735 2.19 -35.16 -16.77
C VAL A 735 0.83 -35.60 -16.27
N VAL A 736 0.27 -34.86 -15.31
CA VAL A 736 -1.02 -35.12 -14.68
C VAL A 736 -2.12 -34.21 -15.26
N ALA A 737 -3.39 -34.57 -15.07
CA ALA A 737 -4.49 -33.67 -15.42
C ALA A 737 -4.44 -32.41 -14.55
N GLY A 738 -4.79 -31.26 -15.11
CA GLY A 738 -4.96 -30.01 -14.35
C GLY A 738 -5.92 -30.19 -13.16
N PRO A 739 -5.80 -29.36 -12.10
CA PRO A 739 -6.67 -29.48 -10.95
C PRO A 739 -8.14 -29.29 -11.36
N ASP A 740 -9.01 -30.23 -10.97
CA ASP A 740 -10.46 -30.03 -11.06
C ASP A 740 -10.82 -28.86 -10.13
N LEU A 741 -11.07 -27.68 -10.72
CA LEU A 741 -11.46 -26.49 -9.96
C LEU A 741 -12.94 -26.56 -9.57
N VAL A 742 -13.24 -26.13 -8.36
CA VAL A 742 -14.59 -26.05 -7.80
C VAL A 742 -14.81 -24.66 -7.23
N GLY A 743 -15.87 -23.98 -7.68
CA GLY A 743 -16.33 -22.76 -7.04
C GLY A 743 -17.14 -23.13 -5.79
N GLU A 744 -17.03 -22.35 -4.73
CA GLU A 744 -17.68 -22.57 -3.41
C GLU A 744 -19.16 -22.97 -3.48
N LEU A 745 -19.94 -22.39 -4.42
CA LEU A 745 -21.36 -22.71 -4.62
C LEU A 745 -21.63 -23.65 -5.83
N GLY A 746 -20.60 -24.29 -6.39
CA GLY A 746 -20.69 -25.30 -7.44
C GLY A 746 -21.16 -24.82 -8.83
N VAL A 747 -21.40 -23.52 -9.02
CA VAL A 747 -22.03 -22.95 -10.23
C VAL A 747 -21.05 -22.29 -11.21
N LEU A 748 -19.85 -21.89 -10.76
CA LEU A 748 -18.88 -21.18 -11.61
C LEU A 748 -18.39 -22.04 -12.78
N ASP A 749 -18.45 -21.52 -14.01
CA ASP A 749 -17.93 -22.20 -15.21
C ASP A 749 -16.49 -21.76 -15.47
N PHE A 750 -15.54 -22.60 -15.06
CA PHE A 750 -14.10 -22.36 -15.26
C PHE A 750 -13.68 -22.31 -16.74
N THR A 751 -14.50 -22.79 -17.67
CA THR A 751 -14.22 -22.68 -19.11
C THR A 751 -14.68 -21.34 -19.70
N ALA A 752 -15.46 -20.55 -18.95
CA ALA A 752 -15.91 -19.23 -19.37
C ALA A 752 -14.73 -18.27 -19.61
N ASN A 753 -14.92 -17.33 -20.52
CA ASN A 753 -13.88 -16.42 -21.04
C ASN A 753 -12.61 -17.12 -21.58
N GLY A 754 -12.66 -18.44 -21.82
CA GLY A 754 -11.54 -19.23 -22.34
C GLY A 754 -10.56 -19.70 -21.28
N GLY A 755 -11.01 -19.94 -20.04
CA GLY A 755 -10.16 -20.33 -18.91
C GLY A 755 -9.62 -19.17 -18.08
N ILE A 756 -9.76 -17.93 -18.58
CA ILE A 756 -9.13 -16.73 -18.02
C ILE A 756 -10.05 -16.05 -17.00
N ASN A 757 -9.53 -15.84 -15.79
CA ASN A 757 -10.08 -14.96 -14.78
C ASN A 757 -10.00 -13.49 -15.29
N PRO A 758 -11.13 -12.78 -15.52
CA PRO A 758 -11.14 -11.44 -16.11
C PRO A 758 -10.55 -10.34 -15.23
N ASN A 759 -10.35 -10.61 -13.93
CA ASN A 759 -9.82 -9.65 -12.96
C ASN A 759 -8.29 -9.64 -12.96
N THR A 760 -7.67 -10.82 -12.96
CA THR A 760 -6.21 -11.01 -12.97
C THR A 760 -5.64 -11.02 -14.39
N GLY A 761 -6.41 -11.49 -15.38
CA GLY A 761 -5.94 -11.74 -16.75
C GLY A 761 -5.15 -13.03 -16.91
N ALA A 762 -5.06 -13.86 -15.87
CA ALA A 762 -4.46 -15.19 -15.87
C ALA A 762 -5.52 -16.30 -15.92
N GLU A 763 -5.12 -17.55 -16.07
CA GLU A 763 -6.01 -18.70 -15.88
C GLU A 763 -6.54 -18.77 -14.44
N TRP A 764 -7.73 -19.34 -14.25
CA TRP A 764 -8.32 -19.53 -12.92
C TRP A 764 -7.43 -20.41 -12.03
N ALA A 765 -7.24 -20.00 -10.77
CA ALA A 765 -6.43 -20.72 -9.79
C ALA A 765 -7.16 -20.91 -8.44
N PRO A 766 -6.79 -21.92 -7.62
CA PRO A 766 -7.22 -21.99 -6.23
C PRO A 766 -6.86 -20.70 -5.47
N GLY A 767 -7.79 -20.21 -4.65
CA GLY A 767 -7.68 -18.91 -3.97
C GLY A 767 -8.23 -17.73 -4.78
N ASP A 768 -8.54 -17.88 -6.07
CA ASP A 768 -9.22 -16.82 -6.83
C ASP A 768 -10.59 -16.51 -6.22
N GLN A 769 -10.90 -15.22 -6.08
CA GLN A 769 -12.17 -14.75 -5.54
C GLN A 769 -13.13 -14.36 -6.66
N TYR A 770 -14.42 -14.63 -6.46
CA TYR A 770 -15.51 -14.24 -7.34
C TYR A 770 -16.79 -13.91 -6.56
N ARG A 771 -17.81 -13.34 -7.21
CA ARG A 771 -19.18 -13.25 -6.67
C ARG A 771 -20.18 -13.70 -7.73
N LEU A 772 -21.35 -14.18 -7.28
CA LEU A 772 -22.51 -14.42 -8.14
C LEU A 772 -23.56 -13.32 -7.94
N ALA A 773 -24.31 -12.99 -8.99
CA ALA A 773 -25.39 -12.03 -8.97
C ALA A 773 -26.60 -12.48 -9.80
N PHE A 774 -27.80 -12.05 -9.40
CA PHE A 774 -29.05 -12.39 -10.08
C PHE A 774 -30.17 -11.37 -9.91
N HIS A 775 -31.31 -11.70 -10.51
CA HIS A 775 -32.58 -10.99 -10.40
C HIS A 775 -33.65 -11.99 -9.96
N THR A 776 -34.45 -11.67 -8.94
CA THR A 776 -35.46 -12.59 -8.40
C THR A 776 -36.61 -12.80 -9.39
N ASP A 777 -37.03 -14.06 -9.58
CA ASP A 777 -38.27 -14.38 -10.32
C ASP A 777 -39.51 -14.02 -9.49
N GLY A 778 -39.43 -14.20 -8.17
CA GLY A 778 -40.39 -13.68 -7.21
C GLY A 778 -40.37 -12.15 -7.07
N THR A 779 -41.43 -11.63 -6.46
CA THR A 779 -41.59 -10.20 -6.14
C THR A 779 -41.96 -10.03 -4.66
N ILE A 780 -41.55 -8.91 -4.07
CA ILE A 780 -41.78 -8.54 -2.68
C ILE A 780 -42.44 -7.16 -2.57
N ASP A 781 -43.29 -6.98 -1.57
CA ASP A 781 -43.95 -5.71 -1.29
C ASP A 781 -42.99 -4.68 -0.67
N ALA A 782 -43.12 -3.41 -1.07
CA ALA A 782 -42.29 -2.31 -0.60
C ALA A 782 -42.64 -1.77 0.81
N THR A 783 -43.06 -2.65 1.71
CA THR A 783 -43.65 -2.28 3.01
C THR A 783 -42.64 -2.05 4.14
N SER A 784 -41.40 -2.52 4.01
CA SER A 784 -40.39 -2.41 5.08
C SER A 784 -39.39 -1.27 4.85
N SER A 785 -38.99 -0.62 5.94
CA SER A 785 -37.82 0.27 6.06
C SER A 785 -36.51 -0.47 6.35
N ASP A 786 -36.60 -1.68 6.89
CA ASP A 786 -35.46 -2.52 7.24
C ASP A 786 -34.83 -3.13 5.97
N PRO A 787 -33.53 -2.92 5.69
CA PRO A 787 -32.84 -3.58 4.58
C PRO A 787 -32.87 -5.11 4.69
N ALA A 788 -32.73 -5.67 5.89
CA ALA A 788 -32.59 -7.11 6.12
C ALA A 788 -33.83 -7.89 5.66
N PHE A 789 -35.01 -7.26 5.65
CA PHE A 789 -36.24 -7.82 5.10
C PHE A 789 -36.12 -8.17 3.60
N TYR A 790 -35.38 -7.37 2.83
CA TYR A 790 -35.16 -7.60 1.40
C TYR A 790 -33.98 -8.56 1.15
N ASP A 791 -32.97 -8.51 2.02
CA ASP A 791 -31.81 -9.42 1.98
C ASP A 791 -32.22 -10.87 2.32
N ALA A 792 -33.10 -11.05 3.32
CA ALA A 792 -33.72 -12.33 3.63
C ALA A 792 -34.59 -12.86 2.47
N PHE A 793 -35.28 -11.98 1.74
CA PHE A 793 -36.03 -12.37 0.55
C PHE A 793 -35.11 -12.81 -0.60
N ALA A 794 -34.03 -12.08 -0.87
CA ALA A 794 -33.03 -12.48 -1.85
C ALA A 794 -32.40 -13.84 -1.49
N THR A 795 -32.03 -14.01 -0.22
CA THR A 795 -31.47 -15.25 0.32
C THR A 795 -32.44 -16.43 0.16
N ALA A 796 -33.74 -16.24 0.49
CA ALA A 796 -34.76 -17.26 0.27
C ALA A 796 -34.98 -17.61 -1.21
N GLN A 797 -34.81 -16.65 -2.13
CA GLN A 797 -34.87 -16.90 -3.58
C GLN A 797 -33.65 -17.68 -4.09
N ALA A 798 -32.45 -17.44 -3.54
CA ALA A 798 -31.24 -18.20 -3.88
C ALA A 798 -31.24 -19.62 -3.26
N ALA A 799 -31.73 -19.77 -2.03
CA ALA A 799 -31.96 -21.07 -1.41
C ALA A 799 -32.97 -21.92 -2.20
N ALA A 800 -34.05 -21.31 -2.70
CA ALA A 800 -35.01 -21.97 -3.59
C ALA A 800 -34.43 -22.33 -4.98
N ALA A 801 -33.32 -21.70 -5.39
CA ALA A 801 -32.53 -22.08 -6.57
C ALA A 801 -31.45 -23.14 -6.27
N GLY A 802 -31.31 -23.58 -5.01
CA GLY A 802 -30.36 -24.61 -4.58
C GLY A 802 -28.94 -24.09 -4.26
N LEU A 803 -28.76 -22.77 -4.10
CA LEU A 803 -27.43 -22.14 -4.00
C LEU A 803 -26.92 -21.94 -2.56
N GLY A 804 -27.81 -21.97 -1.56
CA GLY A 804 -27.45 -21.63 -0.17
C GLY A 804 -26.87 -20.22 -0.03
N GLY A 805 -26.01 -20.02 0.97
CA GLY A 805 -25.28 -18.76 1.22
C GLY A 805 -26.14 -17.59 1.69
N SER A 806 -25.48 -16.46 2.02
CA SER A 806 -26.12 -15.18 2.29
C SER A 806 -26.10 -14.28 1.05
N TRP A 807 -27.19 -13.53 0.83
CA TRP A 807 -27.35 -12.71 -0.38
C TRP A 807 -27.86 -11.31 -0.06
N THR A 808 -27.11 -10.30 -0.47
CA THR A 808 -27.47 -8.88 -0.29
C THR A 808 -28.35 -8.41 -1.45
N ALA A 809 -29.56 -7.94 -1.15
CA ALA A 809 -30.48 -7.34 -2.11
C ALA A 809 -30.04 -5.92 -2.48
N MET A 810 -29.83 -5.68 -3.77
CA MET A 810 -29.38 -4.42 -4.34
C MET A 810 -30.54 -3.41 -4.44
N VAL A 811 -31.02 -2.94 -3.28
CA VAL A 811 -32.16 -2.03 -3.14
C VAL A 811 -31.83 -0.75 -2.36
N TRP A 812 -32.47 0.37 -2.73
CA TRP A 812 -32.46 1.62 -1.95
C TRP A 812 -33.67 1.67 -1.02
N VAL A 813 -33.43 1.63 0.29
CA VAL A 813 -34.46 1.64 1.35
C VAL A 813 -34.30 2.86 2.27
N ASN A 814 -35.43 3.37 2.76
CA ASN A 814 -35.48 4.42 3.77
C ASN A 814 -35.41 3.79 5.17
N THR A 815 -34.43 4.14 6.00
CA THR A 815 -34.23 3.50 7.32
C THR A 815 -34.97 4.17 8.49
N ASP A 816 -35.69 5.27 8.25
CA ASP A 816 -36.56 5.90 9.26
C ASP A 816 -37.91 6.30 8.62
N GLU A 817 -38.99 5.63 9.04
CA GLU A 817 -40.35 5.86 8.54
C GLU A 817 -40.98 7.17 9.06
N SER A 818 -40.43 7.78 10.10
CA SER A 818 -40.92 9.02 10.68
C SER A 818 -40.50 10.27 9.89
N LEU A 819 -39.49 10.14 9.02
CA LEU A 819 -38.89 11.24 8.26
C LEU A 819 -39.32 11.23 6.78
N PRO A 820 -39.57 12.42 6.17
CA PRO A 820 -39.82 12.51 4.74
C PRO A 820 -38.65 12.00 3.89
N GLN A 821 -38.93 11.36 2.75
CA GLN A 821 -37.96 10.65 1.89
C GLN A 821 -36.77 11.48 1.34
N GLY A 822 -36.78 12.81 1.49
CA GLY A 822 -35.68 13.72 1.14
C GLY A 822 -34.93 14.29 2.36
N SER A 823 -35.20 13.77 3.55
CA SER A 823 -34.63 14.18 4.84
C SER A 823 -34.27 12.99 5.75
N SER A 824 -34.53 11.77 5.29
CA SER A 824 -34.31 10.54 6.04
C SER A 824 -33.04 9.82 5.55
N PRO A 825 -32.29 9.11 6.41
CA PRO A 825 -31.19 8.28 5.95
C PRO A 825 -31.67 7.19 4.98
N VAL A 826 -30.88 6.95 3.93
CA VAL A 826 -31.14 5.93 2.92
C VAL A 826 -30.01 4.93 2.95
N SER A 827 -30.32 3.66 3.12
CA SER A 827 -29.32 2.60 3.01
C SER A 827 -29.10 2.24 1.53
N SER A 828 -27.83 2.22 1.11
CA SER A 828 -27.40 1.97 -0.27
C SER A 828 -26.69 0.62 -0.39
N PRO A 829 -26.91 -0.16 -1.46
CA PRO A 829 -26.27 -1.46 -1.69
C PRO A 829 -24.76 -1.45 -1.50
N VAL A 830 -24.07 -0.44 -2.05
CA VAL A 830 -22.61 -0.26 -1.95
C VAL A 830 -22.10 -0.44 -0.51
N VAL A 831 -22.82 0.16 0.45
CA VAL A 831 -22.49 0.18 1.88
C VAL A 831 -22.93 -1.12 2.60
N ARG A 832 -23.89 -1.88 2.03
CA ARG A 832 -24.41 -3.12 2.62
C ARG A 832 -23.72 -4.39 2.13
N SER A 833 -23.25 -4.44 0.88
CA SER A 833 -22.56 -5.62 0.32
C SER A 833 -21.04 -5.62 0.52
N GLY A 834 -20.48 -4.58 1.15
CA GLY A 834 -19.02 -4.40 1.27
C GLY A 834 -18.36 -4.23 -0.10
N THR A 835 -18.86 -3.26 -0.89
CA THR A 835 -18.46 -3.08 -2.30
C THR A 835 -18.14 -1.62 -2.65
N ASP A 836 -17.63 -0.86 -1.69
CA ASP A 836 -17.06 0.46 -1.94
C ASP A 836 -15.74 0.36 -2.72
N ASP A 837 -15.67 1.02 -3.87
CA ASP A 837 -14.41 1.20 -4.61
C ASP A 837 -13.62 2.35 -3.97
N GLN A 838 -12.56 1.99 -3.24
CA GLN A 838 -11.63 2.94 -2.64
C GLN A 838 -10.47 3.34 -3.58
N THR A 839 -10.45 2.84 -4.82
CA THR A 839 -9.30 2.91 -5.75
C THR A 839 -9.51 3.79 -6.99
N GLY A 840 -10.76 4.09 -7.35
CA GLY A 840 -11.08 5.03 -8.44
C GLY A 840 -11.15 4.44 -9.85
N GLY A 841 -11.15 3.10 -9.98
CA GLY A 841 -11.76 2.40 -11.10
C GLY A 841 -11.22 2.67 -12.52
N ALA A 842 -9.91 2.89 -12.71
CA ALA A 842 -9.32 3.20 -14.02
C ALA A 842 -8.26 2.18 -14.53
N GLY A 843 -7.89 1.18 -13.74
CA GLY A 843 -6.88 0.17 -14.09
C GLY A 843 -7.46 -1.22 -14.35
N VAL A 844 -6.83 -1.98 -15.24
CA VAL A 844 -6.92 -3.46 -15.22
C VAL A 844 -6.26 -3.92 -13.92
N GLY A 845 -6.90 -4.84 -13.19
CA GLY A 845 -6.46 -5.23 -11.84
C GLY A 845 -6.79 -4.23 -10.73
N GLY A 846 -7.75 -3.31 -10.93
CA GLY A 846 -8.30 -2.51 -9.83
C GLY A 846 -8.94 -3.41 -8.77
N ALA A 847 -8.65 -3.17 -7.48
CA ALA A 847 -8.83 -4.11 -6.37
C ALA A 847 -10.30 -4.40 -5.99
N GLY A 848 -11.00 -5.14 -6.84
CA GLY A 848 -12.34 -5.69 -6.61
C GLY A 848 -12.40 -7.17 -6.93
N VAL A 849 -13.59 -7.75 -6.75
CA VAL A 849 -13.88 -9.16 -7.03
C VAL A 849 -14.79 -9.24 -8.27
N PRO A 850 -14.50 -10.09 -9.27
CA PRO A 850 -15.31 -10.21 -10.48
C PRO A 850 -16.67 -10.83 -10.18
N VAL A 851 -17.71 -10.30 -10.82
CA VAL A 851 -19.11 -10.63 -10.53
C VAL A 851 -19.76 -11.28 -11.75
N TYR A 852 -20.25 -12.49 -11.58
CA TYR A 852 -20.85 -13.34 -12.60
C TYR A 852 -22.36 -13.42 -12.42
N ALA A 853 -23.08 -13.81 -13.47
CA ALA A 853 -24.45 -14.24 -13.35
C ALA A 853 -24.55 -15.60 -12.63
N MET A 854 -25.72 -15.92 -12.08
CA MET A 854 -26.06 -17.27 -11.61
C MET A 854 -26.05 -18.37 -12.70
N ASP A 855 -25.67 -18.06 -13.94
CA ASP A 855 -25.34 -19.09 -14.95
C ASP A 855 -23.87 -19.56 -14.89
N GLY A 856 -23.05 -18.93 -14.05
CA GLY A 856 -21.63 -19.27 -13.86
C GLY A 856 -20.69 -18.83 -14.98
N ALA A 857 -21.22 -18.53 -16.17
CA ALA A 857 -20.43 -18.30 -17.39
C ALA A 857 -20.44 -16.84 -17.85
N THR A 858 -21.49 -16.08 -17.52
CA THR A 858 -21.65 -14.69 -17.96
C THR A 858 -21.06 -13.74 -16.92
N CYS A 859 -19.84 -13.25 -17.15
CA CYS A 859 -19.28 -12.13 -16.39
C CYS A 859 -20.14 -10.86 -16.56
N ILE A 860 -20.61 -10.29 -15.46
CA ILE A 860 -21.44 -9.07 -15.42
C ILE A 860 -20.58 -7.82 -15.21
N ALA A 861 -19.54 -7.91 -14.37
CA ALA A 861 -18.64 -6.83 -14.00
C ALA A 861 -17.28 -7.38 -13.56
N ARG A 862 -16.17 -6.67 -13.82
CA ARG A 862 -14.83 -7.09 -13.38
C ARG A 862 -14.50 -6.64 -11.96
N ASN A 863 -15.06 -5.52 -11.53
CA ASN A 863 -14.86 -4.95 -10.20
C ASN A 863 -16.13 -4.24 -9.69
N ASN A 864 -16.08 -3.72 -8.45
CA ASN A 864 -17.18 -2.98 -7.85
C ASN A 864 -17.52 -1.69 -8.62
N ALA A 865 -16.53 -1.03 -9.20
CA ALA A 865 -16.71 0.23 -9.94
C ALA A 865 -17.63 0.02 -11.15
N ASP A 866 -17.40 -1.02 -11.95
CA ASP A 866 -18.24 -1.40 -13.11
C ASP A 866 -19.74 -1.48 -12.75
N ILE A 867 -20.08 -1.97 -11.55
CA ILE A 867 -21.47 -2.12 -11.10
C ILE A 867 -22.10 -0.77 -10.73
N TYR A 868 -21.37 0.10 -10.04
CA TYR A 868 -21.94 1.27 -9.36
C TYR A 868 -21.57 2.64 -9.98
N ASN A 869 -20.51 2.74 -10.78
CA ASN A 869 -19.96 4.02 -11.29
C ASN A 869 -20.66 4.61 -12.53
N SER A 870 -21.77 3.99 -12.98
CA SER A 870 -22.60 4.28 -14.18
C SER A 870 -22.48 3.31 -15.36
N TRP A 871 -21.72 2.22 -15.26
CA TRP A 871 -21.36 1.31 -16.36
C TRP A 871 -20.66 2.06 -17.50
N SER A 872 -19.40 2.44 -17.28
CA SER A 872 -18.42 2.46 -18.37
C SER A 872 -18.48 1.14 -19.14
N ASN A 873 -18.21 1.15 -20.46
CA ASN A 873 -18.06 -0.09 -21.21
C ASN A 873 -16.84 -0.85 -20.62
N PRO A 874 -17.01 -2.07 -20.04
CA PRO A 874 -15.93 -2.75 -19.32
C PRO A 874 -14.77 -3.19 -20.24
N PHE A 875 -14.90 -3.04 -21.56
CA PHE A 875 -13.89 -3.34 -22.57
C PHE A 875 -13.36 -2.11 -23.32
N ASP A 876 -13.62 -0.88 -22.85
CA ASP A 876 -13.06 0.31 -23.51
C ASP A 876 -11.56 0.42 -23.19
N GLY A 877 -10.74 0.64 -24.23
CA GLY A 877 -9.27 0.57 -24.15
C GLY A 877 -8.66 -0.85 -24.18
N ASP A 878 -9.34 -1.87 -23.68
CA ASP A 878 -8.80 -3.25 -23.60
C ASP A 878 -8.45 -3.81 -24.99
N ALA A 879 -7.27 -4.43 -25.13
CA ALA A 879 -6.76 -4.99 -26.40
C ALA A 879 -6.62 -6.52 -26.37
N VAL A 880 -6.59 -7.15 -25.19
CA VAL A 880 -6.31 -8.59 -25.03
C VAL A 880 -7.56 -9.41 -25.37
N VAL A 881 -8.74 -8.91 -24.99
CA VAL A 881 -10.05 -9.50 -25.33
C VAL A 881 -10.40 -9.36 -26.83
N ARG A 882 -9.53 -8.73 -27.66
CA ARG A 882 -9.73 -8.61 -29.11
C ARG A 882 -9.04 -9.77 -29.85
N ILE A 883 -9.86 -10.74 -30.29
CA ILE A 883 -9.42 -11.84 -31.16
C ILE A 883 -8.51 -11.32 -32.30
N PRO A 884 -7.32 -11.90 -32.52
CA PRO A 884 -6.42 -11.51 -33.60
C PRO A 884 -7.10 -11.48 -34.98
N ALA A 885 -6.67 -10.56 -35.84
CA ALA A 885 -7.39 -10.19 -37.06
C ALA A 885 -7.25 -11.20 -38.23
N GLY A 886 -7.72 -12.43 -38.05
CA GLY A 886 -7.86 -13.47 -39.08
C GLY A 886 -8.45 -14.76 -38.50
N THR A 887 -9.30 -15.53 -39.19
CA THR A 887 -9.76 -15.43 -40.59
C THR A 887 -11.29 -15.58 -40.67
N GLY A 888 -11.89 -15.24 -41.81
CA GLY A 888 -13.35 -15.07 -41.90
C GLY A 888 -14.18 -16.36 -41.81
N ALA A 889 -15.35 -16.24 -41.18
CA ALA A 889 -16.48 -17.18 -41.12
C ALA A 889 -16.68 -18.03 -39.84
N ALA A 890 -16.88 -17.36 -38.70
CA ALA A 890 -17.93 -17.74 -37.74
C ALA A 890 -18.56 -16.47 -37.13
N THR A 891 -19.88 -16.46 -36.92
CA THR A 891 -20.55 -15.42 -36.12
C THR A 891 -20.64 -15.91 -34.68
N GLN A 892 -20.00 -15.20 -33.75
CA GLN A 892 -20.15 -15.44 -32.31
C GLN A 892 -20.81 -14.22 -31.66
N ASN A 893 -21.82 -14.46 -30.83
CA ASN A 893 -22.51 -13.40 -30.10
C ASN A 893 -21.72 -13.06 -28.84
N VAL A 894 -21.32 -11.80 -28.68
CA VAL A 894 -20.99 -11.25 -27.36
C VAL A 894 -22.31 -10.72 -26.78
N HIS A 895 -22.85 -11.41 -25.77
CA HIS A 895 -24.13 -11.03 -25.15
C HIS A 895 -23.91 -9.86 -24.17
N TYR A 896 -24.46 -8.69 -24.49
CA TYR A 896 -24.31 -7.47 -23.68
C TYR A 896 -25.23 -7.47 -22.46
N SER A 897 -24.74 -8.06 -21.36
CA SER A 897 -25.41 -8.21 -20.05
C SER A 897 -26.65 -9.12 -20.07
N PRO A 898 -26.74 -10.11 -19.15
CA PRO A 898 -27.89 -11.03 -19.09
C PRO A 898 -29.20 -10.30 -18.73
N PHE A 899 -29.10 -9.11 -18.11
CA PHE A 899 -30.24 -8.28 -17.73
C PHE A 899 -31.02 -7.66 -18.91
N LEU A 900 -30.61 -7.86 -20.17
CA LEU A 900 -31.34 -7.39 -21.36
C LEU A 900 -31.94 -8.51 -22.24
N ASP A 901 -31.42 -9.75 -22.22
CA ASP A 901 -31.75 -10.78 -23.23
C ASP A 901 -32.66 -11.91 -22.71
N GLN A 902 -32.92 -11.97 -21.40
CA GLN A 902 -33.60 -13.11 -20.73
C GLN A 902 -35.06 -13.37 -21.15
N PHE A 903 -35.62 -12.58 -22.08
CA PHE A 903 -36.99 -12.72 -22.58
C PHE A 903 -37.10 -13.19 -24.05
N GLY A 904 -35.98 -13.57 -24.70
CA GLY A 904 -35.98 -14.29 -25.99
C GLY A 904 -36.50 -13.51 -27.21
N GLY A 905 -36.59 -12.18 -27.11
CA GLY A 905 -36.97 -11.27 -28.19
C GLY A 905 -35.76 -10.90 -29.07
N GLY A 906 -35.21 -11.86 -29.81
CA GLY A 906 -33.88 -11.73 -30.43
C GLY A 906 -33.71 -10.59 -31.45
N ASP A 907 -33.11 -9.48 -31.01
CA ASP A 907 -32.66 -8.36 -31.86
C ASP A 907 -31.23 -8.60 -32.38
N THR A 908 -31.14 -9.27 -33.54
CA THR A 908 -29.85 -9.62 -34.17
C THR A 908 -29.19 -8.43 -34.88
N GLY A 909 -28.52 -7.58 -34.09
CA GLY A 909 -27.76 -6.41 -34.55
C GLY A 909 -26.45 -6.74 -35.29
N ASN A 910 -26.47 -6.73 -36.62
CA ASN A 910 -25.32 -7.11 -37.45
C ASN A 910 -24.25 -5.99 -37.57
N VAL A 911 -23.24 -5.99 -36.70
CA VAL A 911 -22.18 -4.95 -36.63
C VAL A 911 -21.16 -5.09 -37.77
N HIS A 912 -20.90 -4.00 -38.49
CA HIS A 912 -19.88 -3.91 -39.54
C HIS A 912 -18.88 -2.77 -39.29
N GLY A 913 -17.68 -3.11 -38.81
CA GLY A 913 -16.51 -2.22 -38.83
C GLY A 913 -16.38 -1.27 -37.65
N ALA A 914 -15.13 -0.93 -37.33
CA ALA A 914 -14.73 -0.24 -36.10
C ALA A 914 -14.96 1.29 -36.10
N ASN A 915 -16.06 1.80 -36.68
CA ASN A 915 -16.36 3.24 -36.68
C ASN A 915 -17.85 3.56 -36.85
N VAL A 916 -18.39 4.33 -35.90
CA VAL A 916 -19.67 5.08 -35.92
C VAL A 916 -20.98 4.26 -35.94
N TRP A 917 -21.71 4.28 -34.82
CA TRP A 917 -23.17 4.39 -34.84
C TRP A 917 -23.71 5.25 -33.67
N THR A 918 -23.78 6.56 -33.87
CA THR A 918 -24.56 7.47 -33.00
C THR A 918 -25.76 8.01 -33.78
N GLY A 919 -26.92 7.36 -33.63
CA GLY A 919 -28.15 7.73 -34.33
C GLY A 919 -29.30 6.79 -34.01
N GLY A 920 -30.20 7.20 -33.12
CA GLY A 920 -31.36 6.41 -32.68
C GLY A 920 -32.69 6.98 -33.15
N PHE A 921 -33.80 6.31 -32.81
CA PHE A 921 -35.14 6.90 -32.74
C PHE A 921 -36.14 6.01 -31.99
N GLY A 922 -36.74 6.57 -30.92
CA GLY A 922 -38.17 6.39 -30.62
C GLY A 922 -38.64 5.10 -29.94
N SER A 923 -39.85 5.21 -29.37
CA SER A 923 -40.60 4.19 -28.62
C SER A 923 -39.98 3.74 -27.29
N ALA A 924 -40.63 4.10 -26.19
CA ALA A 924 -40.38 3.45 -24.90
C ALA A 924 -40.98 2.03 -24.93
N VAL A 925 -40.22 1.05 -24.44
CA VAL A 925 -40.74 -0.25 -24.01
C VAL A 925 -40.62 -0.34 -22.50
N ASN A 926 -41.75 -0.62 -21.85
CA ASN A 926 -41.86 -0.88 -20.43
C ASN A 926 -41.65 -2.39 -20.21
N PRO A 927 -40.73 -2.84 -19.34
CA PRO A 927 -40.55 -4.27 -19.05
C PRO A 927 -41.80 -4.94 -18.48
N LEU A 928 -42.64 -4.21 -17.75
CA LEU A 928 -43.83 -4.76 -17.12
C LEU A 928 -45.06 -4.67 -18.03
N GLY A 929 -45.39 -5.78 -18.69
CA GLY A 929 -46.64 -6.00 -19.42
C GLY A 929 -47.91 -6.05 -18.55
N ASN A 930 -47.91 -5.41 -17.37
CA ASN A 930 -49.05 -5.34 -16.46
C ASN A 930 -49.97 -4.16 -16.84
N SER A 931 -51.20 -4.51 -17.22
CA SER A 931 -52.37 -3.63 -17.15
C SER A 931 -53.38 -4.27 -16.19
N VAL A 932 -53.97 -3.60 -15.22
CA VAL A 932 -54.30 -2.17 -15.14
C VAL A 932 -54.15 -1.59 -13.73
N ASP A 933 -53.64 -0.35 -13.64
CA ASP A 933 -53.64 0.46 -12.42
C ASP A 933 -55.02 1.13 -12.20
N PRO A 934 -55.72 0.89 -11.08
CA PRO A 934 -56.97 1.57 -10.74
C PRO A 934 -56.79 2.99 -10.18
N ASP A 935 -55.65 3.29 -9.54
CA ASP A 935 -55.45 4.48 -8.71
C ASP A 935 -54.54 5.53 -9.37
N SER A 936 -55.13 6.14 -10.40
CA SER A 936 -54.66 7.31 -11.16
C SER A 936 -54.50 8.61 -10.32
N GLN A 937 -53.98 8.54 -9.09
CA GLN A 937 -53.88 9.66 -8.15
C GLN A 937 -52.50 9.90 -7.49
N VAL A 938 -51.46 9.12 -7.80
CA VAL A 938 -50.06 9.45 -7.44
C VAL A 938 -49.21 9.78 -8.68
N ARG A 939 -49.70 10.71 -9.51
CA ARG A 939 -48.97 11.29 -10.66
C ARG A 939 -48.95 12.83 -10.61
N ALA A 940 -48.62 13.36 -9.43
CA ALA A 940 -48.27 14.76 -9.23
C ALA A 940 -47.26 14.87 -8.07
N SER A 941 -46.30 15.78 -8.20
CA SER A 941 -45.21 16.04 -7.25
C SER A 941 -44.03 15.04 -7.30
N TRP A 942 -42.94 15.50 -7.93
CA TRP A 942 -41.53 15.08 -7.83
C TRP A 942 -40.95 14.13 -8.91
N GLY A 943 -39.75 14.50 -9.37
CA GLY A 943 -38.67 13.60 -9.80
C GLY A 943 -38.92 12.62 -10.96
N SER A 944 -38.98 13.10 -12.20
CA SER A 944 -38.66 12.24 -13.35
C SER A 944 -37.14 11.99 -13.40
N SER A 945 -36.66 10.89 -12.82
CA SER A 945 -35.26 10.46 -12.98
C SER A 945 -35.05 9.90 -14.39
N ASN A 946 -34.39 10.67 -15.26
CA ASN A 946 -34.03 10.22 -16.61
C ASN A 946 -32.99 9.10 -16.56
N ALA A 947 -33.05 8.19 -17.54
CA ALA A 947 -31.89 7.41 -17.94
C ALA A 947 -31.04 8.21 -18.95
N ASN A 948 -30.12 9.05 -18.47
CA ASN A 948 -28.99 9.53 -19.27
C ASN A 948 -27.81 10.06 -18.43
N ASN A 949 -26.62 9.52 -18.69
CA ASN A 949 -25.29 10.03 -18.29
C ASN A 949 -24.99 10.24 -16.79
N THR A 950 -25.89 9.83 -15.91
CA THR A 950 -25.63 9.42 -14.53
C THR A 950 -26.25 8.03 -14.31
N GLY A 951 -25.74 7.27 -13.34
CA GLY A 951 -25.94 5.83 -13.25
C GLY A 951 -27.40 5.34 -13.20
N ARG A 952 -27.60 4.10 -13.68
CA ARG A 952 -28.84 3.35 -13.46
C ARG A 952 -29.09 3.24 -11.95
N VAL A 953 -30.17 3.85 -11.48
CA VAL A 953 -30.58 3.72 -10.08
C VAL A 953 -31.26 2.38 -9.88
N TRP A 954 -30.81 1.60 -8.89
CA TRP A 954 -31.46 0.35 -8.49
C TRP A 954 -32.87 0.58 -7.94
N ASN A 955 -33.68 -0.48 -7.82
CA ASN A 955 -35.06 -0.39 -7.37
C ASN A 955 -35.16 0.30 -6.00
N ARG A 956 -35.98 1.36 -5.93
CA ARG A 956 -36.15 2.21 -4.74
C ARG A 956 -37.51 1.94 -4.10
N PHE A 957 -37.49 1.40 -2.89
CA PHE A 957 -38.68 0.95 -2.19
C PHE A 957 -39.27 2.08 -1.32
N GLN A 958 -40.59 2.06 -1.07
CA GLN A 958 -41.34 3.10 -0.37
C GLN A 958 -42.36 2.49 0.59
N SER A 959 -42.07 2.55 1.89
CA SER A 959 -43.01 2.16 2.95
C SER A 959 -44.38 2.83 2.75
N GLY A 960 -45.43 2.02 2.89
CA GLY A 960 -46.83 2.41 2.63
C GLY A 960 -47.32 2.22 1.19
N VAL A 961 -46.49 1.74 0.26
CA VAL A 961 -46.91 1.45 -1.13
C VAL A 961 -46.90 -0.06 -1.40
N THR A 962 -48.07 -0.65 -1.68
CA THR A 962 -48.22 -2.07 -2.05
C THR A 962 -47.84 -2.33 -3.51
N SER A 963 -46.61 -1.98 -3.87
CA SER A 963 -46.01 -2.33 -5.16
C SER A 963 -45.13 -3.56 -4.97
N GLN A 964 -45.58 -4.68 -5.54
CA GLN A 964 -44.77 -5.89 -5.67
C GLN A 964 -43.69 -5.64 -6.72
N LEU A 965 -42.42 -5.73 -6.30
CA LEU A 965 -41.24 -5.53 -7.14
C LEU A 965 -40.27 -6.69 -6.96
N SER A 966 -39.58 -7.08 -8.03
CA SER A 966 -38.42 -7.96 -7.94
C SER A 966 -37.19 -7.18 -7.46
N VAL A 967 -36.18 -7.90 -6.97
CA VAL A 967 -34.89 -7.33 -6.55
C VAL A 967 -33.75 -7.93 -7.37
N TYR A 968 -32.67 -7.17 -7.53
CA TYR A 968 -31.38 -7.73 -7.89
C TYR A 968 -30.64 -8.10 -6.61
N ALA A 969 -29.78 -9.11 -6.64
CA ALA A 969 -29.02 -9.56 -5.48
C ALA A 969 -27.62 -10.02 -5.87
N ILE A 970 -26.69 -9.95 -4.92
CA ILE A 970 -25.30 -10.39 -5.05
C ILE A 970 -24.93 -11.26 -3.84
N SER A 971 -24.10 -12.28 -4.06
CA SER A 971 -23.53 -13.12 -3.00
C SER A 971 -22.49 -12.34 -2.19
N ASP A 972 -22.08 -12.92 -1.07
CA ASP A 972 -20.78 -12.61 -0.47
C ASP A 972 -19.61 -12.99 -1.39
N VAL A 973 -18.37 -12.70 -0.97
CA VAL A 973 -17.17 -13.12 -1.70
C VAL A 973 -17.03 -14.64 -1.60
N LEU A 974 -17.02 -15.30 -2.75
CA LEU A 974 -16.84 -16.74 -2.90
C LEU A 974 -15.42 -17.02 -3.38
N THR A 975 -14.89 -18.18 -3.02
CA THR A 975 -13.51 -18.59 -3.38
C THR A 975 -13.50 -19.80 -4.30
N VAL A 976 -12.53 -19.86 -5.21
CA VAL A 976 -12.20 -21.05 -6.02
C VAL A 976 -11.32 -21.97 -5.18
N SER A 977 -11.69 -23.25 -5.08
CA SER A 977 -10.87 -24.29 -4.49
C SER A 977 -10.49 -25.35 -5.54
N SER A 978 -9.46 -26.13 -5.23
CA SER A 978 -9.20 -27.40 -5.90
C SER A 978 -10.10 -28.50 -5.30
N ALA A 979 -10.63 -29.40 -6.13
CA ALA A 979 -11.38 -30.59 -5.70
C ALA A 979 -10.50 -31.66 -5.03
N LEU A 980 -9.19 -31.45 -5.02
CA LEU A 980 -8.18 -32.24 -4.33
C LEU A 980 -7.47 -31.32 -3.32
N PRO A 981 -7.11 -31.81 -2.11
CA PRO A 981 -6.25 -31.06 -1.21
C PRO A 981 -4.90 -30.79 -1.86
N ASP A 982 -4.21 -29.73 -1.43
CA ASP A 982 -2.85 -29.44 -1.86
C ASP A 982 -1.95 -30.69 -1.64
N PRO A 983 -1.06 -31.02 -2.59
CA PRO A 983 -0.15 -32.14 -2.39
C PRO A 983 0.73 -31.90 -1.16
N LEU A 984 0.95 -32.95 -0.37
CA LEU A 984 1.77 -32.88 0.84
C LEU A 984 3.25 -32.74 0.47
N VAL A 985 3.78 -31.51 0.55
CA VAL A 985 5.16 -31.15 0.24
C VAL A 985 6.02 -31.22 1.51
N LEU A 986 6.99 -32.14 1.54
CA LEU A 986 7.95 -32.25 2.63
C LEU A 986 9.30 -31.59 2.26
N ASN A 987 9.58 -30.44 2.85
CA ASN A 987 10.89 -29.80 2.82
C ASN A 987 11.79 -30.38 3.93
N ILE A 988 13.08 -30.56 3.63
CA ILE A 988 14.09 -31.05 4.59
C ILE A 988 15.36 -30.20 4.46
N SER A 989 15.85 -29.66 5.58
CA SER A 989 17.08 -28.86 5.64
C SER A 989 18.06 -29.38 6.70
N GLU A 990 19.30 -28.87 6.68
CA GLU A 990 20.30 -29.12 7.73
C GLU A 990 20.70 -27.84 8.44
N SER A 991 20.54 -27.84 9.76
CA SER A 991 20.79 -26.72 10.65
C SER A 991 21.46 -27.25 11.92
N GLY A 992 22.59 -26.66 12.31
CA GLY A 992 23.34 -27.05 13.52
C GLY A 992 23.90 -28.49 13.55
N GLY A 993 23.81 -29.26 12.46
CA GLY A 993 24.11 -30.70 12.42
C GLY A 993 22.90 -31.61 12.71
N THR A 994 21.73 -31.01 12.95
CA THR A 994 20.41 -31.67 13.00
C THR A 994 19.65 -31.51 11.69
N LEU A 995 18.59 -32.29 11.51
CA LEU A 995 17.60 -32.06 10.46
C LEU A 995 16.49 -31.15 10.97
N GLU A 996 16.01 -30.30 10.08
CA GLU A 996 14.75 -29.56 10.23
C GLU A 996 13.83 -30.00 9.08
N PHE A 997 12.54 -30.18 9.38
CA PHE A 997 11.51 -30.61 8.42
C PHE A 997 10.38 -29.58 8.44
N GLU A 998 9.83 -29.27 7.28
CA GLU A 998 8.70 -28.34 7.12
C GLU A 998 7.74 -28.87 6.06
N TRP A 999 6.44 -28.77 6.30
CA TRP A 999 5.41 -29.15 5.31
C TRP A 999 4.21 -28.22 5.35
N ASN A 1000 3.45 -28.17 4.25
CA ASN A 1000 2.09 -27.61 4.24
C ASN A 1000 1.16 -28.54 5.02
N SER A 1001 0.37 -27.99 5.94
CA SER A 1001 -0.49 -28.77 6.84
C SER A 1001 -1.91 -28.24 6.88
N LEU A 1002 -2.87 -29.15 7.10
CA LEU A 1002 -4.30 -28.83 7.14
C LEU A 1002 -4.81 -28.81 8.59
N PRO A 1003 -5.62 -27.80 8.98
CA PRO A 1003 -6.28 -27.79 10.29
C PRO A 1003 -7.16 -29.02 10.48
N GLY A 1004 -6.99 -29.74 11.59
CA GLY A 1004 -7.69 -30.99 11.87
C GLY A 1004 -6.96 -32.28 11.46
N MET A 1005 -5.75 -32.16 10.89
CA MET A 1005 -4.88 -33.30 10.58
C MET A 1005 -3.74 -33.49 11.58
N GLN A 1006 -3.24 -34.73 11.65
CA GLN A 1006 -1.99 -35.13 12.28
C GLN A 1006 -1.06 -35.78 11.25
N TYR A 1007 0.23 -35.92 11.59
CA TYR A 1007 1.26 -36.36 10.67
C TYR A 1007 2.25 -37.36 11.30
N ASP A 1008 2.68 -38.31 10.47
CA ASP A 1008 3.63 -39.37 10.83
C ASP A 1008 4.90 -39.25 9.95
N LEU A 1009 6.06 -39.01 10.57
CA LEU A 1009 7.34 -38.88 9.86
C LEU A 1009 7.99 -40.26 9.73
N LEU A 1010 7.75 -40.94 8.61
CA LEU A 1010 8.25 -42.30 8.36
C LEU A 1010 9.65 -42.29 7.73
N SER A 1011 10.40 -43.39 7.87
CA SER A 1011 11.72 -43.51 7.24
C SER A 1011 12.12 -44.94 6.86
N SER A 1012 12.90 -45.06 5.77
CA SER A 1012 13.54 -46.30 5.34
C SER A 1012 15.05 -46.13 5.16
N THR A 1013 15.78 -47.25 5.21
CA THR A 1013 17.19 -47.34 4.78
C THR A 1013 17.38 -48.17 3.50
N ASP A 1014 16.31 -48.73 2.95
CA ASP A 1014 16.31 -49.64 1.79
C ASP A 1014 14.95 -49.54 1.04
N PRO A 1015 14.68 -48.42 0.34
CA PRO A 1015 13.41 -48.19 -0.34
C PRO A 1015 13.18 -49.11 -1.55
N GLU A 1016 14.21 -49.82 -2.03
CA GLU A 1016 14.05 -50.88 -3.04
C GLU A 1016 13.40 -52.14 -2.43
N ALA A 1017 13.76 -52.49 -1.18
CA ALA A 1017 13.16 -53.60 -0.46
C ALA A 1017 11.83 -53.24 0.24
N GLU A 1018 11.71 -51.99 0.70
CA GLU A 1018 10.54 -51.43 1.38
C GLU A 1018 9.74 -50.56 0.39
N ASN A 1019 9.26 -51.16 -0.70
CA ASN A 1019 8.73 -50.49 -1.89
C ASN A 1019 7.40 -49.73 -1.74
N ASP A 1020 6.89 -49.58 -0.52
CA ASP A 1020 5.63 -48.92 -0.18
C ASP A 1020 5.90 -47.96 1.00
N PRO A 1021 6.01 -46.63 0.74
CA PRO A 1021 6.34 -45.66 1.78
C PRO A 1021 5.30 -45.58 2.90
N SER A 1022 4.04 -45.95 2.65
CA SER A 1022 2.99 -45.98 3.69
C SER A 1022 3.17 -47.10 4.71
N LEU A 1023 4.10 -48.03 4.45
CA LEU A 1023 4.44 -49.15 5.33
C LEU A 1023 5.84 -49.00 5.96
N TRP A 1024 6.49 -47.84 5.78
CA TRP A 1024 7.74 -47.51 6.48
C TRP A 1024 7.48 -47.29 7.97
N ALA A 1025 8.50 -47.53 8.81
CA ALA A 1025 8.37 -47.30 10.24
C ALA A 1025 8.51 -45.80 10.57
N PRO A 1026 7.72 -45.26 11.54
CA PRO A 1026 7.94 -43.94 12.10
C PRO A 1026 9.39 -43.74 12.54
N TYR A 1027 9.95 -42.57 12.23
CA TYR A 1027 11.34 -42.28 12.51
C TYR A 1027 11.56 -42.19 14.02
N ASN A 1028 12.61 -42.86 14.49
CA ASN A 1028 13.05 -42.79 15.87
C ASN A 1028 14.52 -42.33 15.89
N ASP A 1029 14.77 -41.18 16.49
CA ASP A 1029 16.09 -40.52 16.54
C ASP A 1029 16.93 -41.00 17.75
N GLY A 1030 16.48 -42.03 18.45
CA GLY A 1030 17.07 -42.50 19.72
C GLY A 1030 16.66 -41.69 20.95
N THR A 1031 15.94 -40.58 20.78
CA THR A 1031 15.36 -39.74 21.85
C THR A 1031 13.84 -39.93 21.91
N MET A 1032 13.16 -39.83 20.78
CA MET A 1032 11.72 -39.99 20.60
C MET A 1032 11.37 -40.69 19.28
N THR A 1033 10.12 -41.11 19.14
CA THR A 1033 9.51 -41.44 17.84
C THR A 1033 8.74 -40.22 17.35
N TYR A 1034 8.70 -40.02 16.04
CA TYR A 1034 7.97 -38.94 15.38
C TYR A 1034 6.66 -39.47 14.77
N GLU A 1035 5.70 -39.70 15.66
CA GLU A 1035 4.34 -40.22 15.41
C GLU A 1035 3.29 -39.27 16.04
N ASP A 1036 2.05 -39.27 15.54
CA ASP A 1036 0.93 -38.43 16.02
C ASP A 1036 1.21 -36.90 16.08
N ILE A 1037 1.91 -36.32 15.10
CA ILE A 1037 2.32 -34.90 15.12
C ILE A 1037 1.15 -33.99 14.72
N PRO A 1038 0.61 -33.11 15.60
CA PRO A 1038 -0.52 -32.25 15.25
C PRO A 1038 -0.11 -31.10 14.32
N ALA A 1039 -1.01 -30.71 13.41
CA ALA A 1039 -0.85 -29.49 12.59
C ALA A 1039 -0.67 -28.23 13.47
N SER A 1040 0.32 -27.39 13.16
CA SER A 1040 0.53 -26.08 13.83
C SER A 1040 -0.03 -24.87 13.07
N GLY A 1041 -0.74 -25.10 11.95
CA GLY A 1041 -1.31 -24.07 11.10
C GLY A 1041 -1.43 -24.55 9.66
N THR A 1042 -1.33 -23.63 8.69
CA THR A 1042 -1.17 -23.95 7.26
C THR A 1042 0.20 -24.53 6.91
N SER A 1043 1.15 -24.47 7.84
CA SER A 1043 2.42 -25.19 7.78
C SER A 1043 2.81 -25.71 9.17
N THR A 1044 3.56 -26.80 9.19
CA THR A 1044 4.09 -27.44 10.40
C THR A 1044 5.58 -27.70 10.27
N THR A 1045 6.33 -27.45 11.34
CA THR A 1045 7.80 -27.52 11.36
C THR A 1045 8.31 -28.38 12.52
N LEU A 1046 9.19 -29.34 12.23
CA LEU A 1046 9.99 -30.07 13.22
C LEU A 1046 11.43 -29.56 13.20
N THR A 1047 11.98 -29.23 14.37
CA THR A 1047 13.35 -28.74 14.51
C THR A 1047 14.20 -29.62 15.42
N GLY A 1048 15.52 -29.64 15.20
CA GLY A 1048 16.46 -30.33 16.09
C GLY A 1048 16.47 -31.86 15.98
N VAL A 1049 15.90 -32.43 14.92
CA VAL A 1049 15.77 -33.90 14.74
C VAL A 1049 17.16 -34.52 14.58
N GLN A 1050 17.51 -35.51 15.43
CA GLN A 1050 18.86 -36.09 15.43
C GLN A 1050 19.07 -37.04 14.24
N LYS A 1051 20.27 -37.01 13.65
CA LYS A 1051 20.67 -37.89 12.53
C LYS A 1051 21.16 -39.25 13.05
N VAL A 1052 20.37 -40.31 12.89
CA VAL A 1052 20.70 -41.65 13.43
C VAL A 1052 20.64 -42.78 12.39
N GLY A 1053 21.82 -43.33 12.10
CA GLY A 1053 21.99 -44.55 11.31
C GLY A 1053 22.90 -44.37 10.09
N PRO A 1054 22.74 -45.22 9.05
CA PRO A 1054 23.27 -44.97 7.71
C PRO A 1054 22.43 -43.87 7.00
N VAL A 1055 22.61 -43.71 5.70
CA VAL A 1055 21.70 -42.92 4.84
C VAL A 1055 20.26 -43.41 5.04
N ARG A 1056 19.33 -42.46 5.13
CA ARG A 1056 17.89 -42.68 5.26
C ARG A 1056 17.14 -41.86 4.23
N PHE A 1057 16.00 -42.39 3.83
CA PHE A 1057 14.96 -41.70 3.08
C PHE A 1057 13.79 -41.45 4.03
N PHE A 1058 13.11 -40.33 3.86
CA PHE A 1058 11.98 -39.91 4.70
C PHE A 1058 10.74 -39.72 3.83
N THR A 1059 9.58 -39.98 4.40
CA THR A 1059 8.28 -39.57 3.86
C THR A 1059 7.42 -39.08 5.00
N LEU A 1060 6.40 -38.28 4.68
CA LEU A 1060 5.36 -37.90 5.61
C LEU A 1060 4.07 -38.67 5.27
N THR A 1061 3.26 -38.98 6.27
CA THR A 1061 1.87 -39.45 6.12
C THR A 1061 0.95 -38.43 6.78
N GLU A 1062 -0.18 -38.12 6.17
CA GLU A 1062 -1.25 -37.29 6.74
C GLU A 1062 -2.41 -38.18 7.20
N GLU A 1063 -2.95 -37.89 8.39
CA GLU A 1063 -4.13 -38.56 8.95
C GLU A 1063 -5.12 -37.54 9.53
N VAL A 1064 -6.41 -37.84 9.48
CA VAL A 1064 -7.44 -37.05 10.20
C VAL A 1064 -7.32 -37.30 11.69
N ILE A 1065 -7.29 -36.24 12.52
CA ILE A 1065 -7.31 -36.38 13.98
C ILE A 1065 -8.60 -37.12 14.39
N PRO A 1066 -8.55 -38.31 15.02
CA PRO A 1066 -9.75 -39.04 15.37
C PRO A 1066 -10.60 -38.30 16.43
N PRO A 1067 -11.95 -38.42 16.39
CA PRO A 1067 -12.80 -37.97 17.49
C PRO A 1067 -12.39 -38.62 18.82
N ILE A 1068 -12.30 -37.81 19.88
CA ILE A 1068 -12.08 -38.29 21.26
C ILE A 1068 -13.29 -39.10 21.73
N PHE A 1069 -14.49 -38.74 21.24
CA PHE A 1069 -15.73 -39.46 21.42
C PHE A 1069 -16.66 -39.25 20.22
N GLU A 1070 -17.48 -40.25 19.89
CA GLU A 1070 -18.49 -40.19 18.83
C GLU A 1070 -19.64 -41.15 19.16
N ALA A 1071 -20.88 -40.73 18.91
CA ALA A 1071 -22.09 -41.54 19.04
C ALA A 1071 -23.16 -41.09 18.03
N ASP A 1072 -23.40 -41.93 17.02
CA ASP A 1072 -24.43 -41.82 15.97
C ASP A 1072 -25.79 -42.41 16.40
N PHE A 1073 -25.85 -43.06 17.58
CA PHE A 1073 -27.01 -43.72 18.16
C PHE A 1073 -27.69 -44.83 17.31
N GLU A 1074 -27.13 -45.20 16.16
CA GLU A 1074 -27.72 -46.17 15.22
C GLU A 1074 -27.44 -47.64 15.58
N ALA A 1075 -26.27 -47.91 16.17
CA ALA A 1075 -25.86 -49.28 16.53
C ALA A 1075 -26.37 -49.71 17.91
N ASP A 1076 -26.31 -48.80 18.89
CA ASP A 1076 -26.89 -48.89 20.23
C ASP A 1076 -27.06 -47.48 20.84
N ASN A 1077 -27.38 -47.37 22.12
CA ASN A 1077 -27.67 -46.08 22.78
C ASN A 1077 -26.43 -45.21 23.06
N GLY A 1078 -25.28 -45.50 22.43
CA GLY A 1078 -23.99 -44.85 22.65
C GLY A 1078 -23.40 -45.10 24.04
N GLY A 1079 -23.97 -46.04 24.81
CA GLY A 1079 -23.65 -46.24 26.23
C GLY A 1079 -24.13 -45.12 27.16
N PHE A 1080 -25.00 -44.22 26.70
CA PHE A 1080 -25.52 -43.10 27.50
C PHE A 1080 -26.46 -43.59 28.63
N THR A 1081 -26.64 -42.74 29.64
CA THR A 1081 -27.39 -43.06 30.87
C THR A 1081 -28.33 -41.93 31.31
N VAL A 1082 -29.51 -42.29 31.83
CA VAL A 1082 -30.59 -41.36 32.18
C VAL A 1082 -30.78 -41.29 33.70
N SER A 1083 -31.07 -40.09 34.23
CA SER A 1083 -31.34 -39.86 35.66
C SER A 1083 -32.41 -38.79 35.90
N THR A 1084 -33.68 -39.22 35.92
CA THR A 1084 -34.84 -38.36 36.15
C THR A 1084 -35.16 -38.19 37.64
N THR A 1085 -35.49 -36.97 38.05
CA THR A 1085 -35.94 -36.63 39.41
C THR A 1085 -37.46 -36.57 39.53
N VAL A 1086 -38.14 -36.11 38.47
CA VAL A 1086 -39.60 -35.99 38.33
C VAL A 1086 -39.93 -35.81 36.84
N GLY A 1087 -41.12 -36.23 36.40
CA GLY A 1087 -41.57 -36.14 35.01
C GLY A 1087 -40.97 -37.22 34.10
N THR A 1088 -40.80 -36.89 32.82
CA THR A 1088 -40.44 -37.85 31.76
C THR A 1088 -38.94 -38.21 31.78
N ASP A 1089 -38.63 -39.46 31.42
CA ASP A 1089 -37.27 -39.94 31.17
C ASP A 1089 -36.80 -39.55 29.75
N TRP A 1090 -35.50 -39.34 29.54
CA TRP A 1090 -34.94 -39.40 28.19
C TRP A 1090 -35.07 -40.82 27.62
N GLU A 1091 -35.40 -40.93 26.33
CA GLU A 1091 -35.62 -42.17 25.58
C GLU A 1091 -34.71 -42.26 24.34
N HIS A 1092 -34.35 -43.48 23.94
CA HIS A 1092 -33.52 -43.77 22.75
C HIS A 1092 -34.28 -44.63 21.74
N GLY A 1093 -34.23 -44.25 20.47
CA GLY A 1093 -34.93 -44.93 19.37
C GLY A 1093 -35.42 -43.98 18.28
N ALA A 1094 -36.26 -44.48 17.38
CA ALA A 1094 -36.88 -43.69 16.31
C ALA A 1094 -37.92 -42.69 16.86
N PRO A 1095 -37.84 -41.40 16.52
CA PRO A 1095 -38.86 -40.41 16.88
C PRO A 1095 -40.12 -40.53 16.00
N ASP A 1096 -41.31 -40.37 16.58
CA ASP A 1096 -42.59 -40.42 15.84
C ASP A 1096 -43.58 -39.32 16.28
N SER A 1097 -43.37 -38.08 15.80
CA SER A 1097 -44.27 -36.94 16.06
C SER A 1097 -45.63 -37.00 15.33
N ASN A 1098 -45.90 -38.05 14.54
CA ASN A 1098 -46.86 -38.01 13.43
C ASN A 1098 -48.32 -37.76 13.86
N GLY A 1099 -48.72 -36.49 13.75
CA GLY A 1099 -50.11 -36.05 13.82
C GLY A 1099 -50.43 -35.05 14.94
N LEU A 1100 -49.43 -34.57 15.68
CA LEU A 1100 -49.63 -33.70 16.84
C LEU A 1100 -49.12 -32.25 16.67
N GLY A 1101 -47.99 -32.03 15.99
CA GLY A 1101 -47.59 -30.65 15.65
C GLY A 1101 -46.20 -30.45 15.06
N GLY A 1102 -45.17 -31.14 15.58
CA GLY A 1102 -43.76 -30.94 15.20
C GLY A 1102 -43.24 -31.83 14.07
N ALA A 1103 -42.09 -31.45 13.51
CA ALA A 1103 -41.52 -32.00 12.28
C ALA A 1103 -40.72 -33.32 12.44
N VAL A 1104 -40.17 -33.60 13.64
CA VAL A 1104 -39.25 -34.73 13.89
C VAL A 1104 -39.94 -36.10 13.71
N SER A 1105 -39.70 -36.73 12.56
CA SER A 1105 -40.23 -38.07 12.21
C SER A 1105 -39.16 -39.07 11.75
N GLU A 1106 -37.90 -38.64 11.79
CA GLU A 1106 -36.65 -39.38 11.64
C GLU A 1106 -35.56 -38.63 12.43
N GLY A 1107 -34.44 -39.28 12.74
CA GLY A 1107 -33.31 -38.61 13.40
C GLY A 1107 -32.54 -37.71 12.43
N ASN A 1108 -31.41 -37.15 12.86
CA ASN A 1108 -30.71 -36.14 12.05
C ASN A 1108 -30.23 -36.73 10.72
N GLY A 1109 -30.34 -35.94 9.65
CA GLY A 1109 -30.03 -36.38 8.29
C GLY A 1109 -30.85 -37.58 7.75
N GLY A 1110 -31.88 -38.03 8.48
CA GLY A 1110 -32.62 -39.25 8.19
C GLY A 1110 -32.07 -40.52 8.86
N SER A 1111 -31.34 -40.39 9.98
CA SER A 1111 -30.95 -41.51 10.85
C SER A 1111 -32.20 -42.23 11.43
N ALA A 1112 -32.05 -43.50 11.81
CA ALA A 1112 -33.16 -44.31 12.31
C ALA A 1112 -33.45 -44.13 13.80
N ASN A 1113 -32.53 -43.56 14.59
CA ASN A 1113 -32.66 -43.38 16.04
C ASN A 1113 -32.01 -42.06 16.49
N CYS A 1114 -32.52 -41.48 17.57
CA CYS A 1114 -31.88 -40.38 18.29
C CYS A 1114 -32.13 -40.54 19.81
N TRP A 1115 -31.69 -39.58 20.63
CA TRP A 1115 -32.15 -39.42 22.01
C TRP A 1115 -33.14 -38.26 22.12
N ALA A 1116 -34.22 -38.42 22.89
CA ALA A 1116 -35.18 -37.35 23.12
C ALA A 1116 -35.77 -37.36 24.54
N THR A 1117 -36.32 -36.23 25.01
CA THR A 1117 -37.10 -36.17 26.26
C THR A 1117 -38.47 -36.86 26.17
N ASN A 1118 -38.94 -37.17 24.96
CA ASN A 1118 -40.02 -38.13 24.66
C ASN A 1118 -39.94 -38.50 23.16
N LEU A 1119 -40.00 -39.80 22.80
CA LEU A 1119 -39.97 -40.23 21.38
C LEU A 1119 -41.35 -40.50 20.76
N GLY A 1120 -42.41 -40.61 21.57
CA GLY A 1120 -43.78 -40.90 21.12
C GLY A 1120 -44.19 -42.38 21.15
N ASP A 1121 -45.48 -42.67 21.41
CA ASP A 1121 -46.00 -44.04 21.51
C ASP A 1121 -46.21 -44.70 20.14
N VAL A 1122 -45.14 -45.28 19.59
CA VAL A 1122 -45.11 -46.13 18.37
C VAL A 1122 -46.13 -47.31 18.42
N SER A 1123 -46.74 -47.61 19.58
CA SER A 1123 -47.80 -48.62 19.71
C SER A 1123 -49.23 -48.07 19.65
N GLY A 1124 -49.44 -46.78 19.91
CA GLY A 1124 -50.74 -46.12 19.97
C GLY A 1124 -51.73 -46.75 20.96
N THR A 1125 -51.27 -47.18 22.15
CA THR A 1125 -52.12 -47.85 23.16
C THR A 1125 -52.15 -47.21 24.55
N THR A 1126 -51.32 -46.20 24.79
CA THR A 1126 -51.39 -45.33 25.98
C THR A 1126 -51.96 -43.95 25.61
N ALA A 1127 -52.45 -43.21 26.61
CA ALA A 1127 -53.02 -41.87 26.41
C ALA A 1127 -52.00 -40.78 26.71
N ASP A 1128 -50.76 -41.02 26.28
CA ASP A 1128 -49.61 -40.11 26.34
C ASP A 1128 -49.31 -39.65 24.91
N ALA A 1129 -49.08 -38.37 24.74
CA ALA A 1129 -49.16 -37.71 23.43
C ALA A 1129 -47.80 -37.22 22.91
N GLY A 1130 -46.71 -37.93 23.22
CA GLY A 1130 -45.37 -37.56 22.73
C GLY A 1130 -44.77 -36.30 23.34
N TYR A 1131 -45.43 -35.71 24.34
CA TYR A 1131 -45.01 -34.50 25.05
C TYR A 1131 -44.32 -34.83 26.38
N TYR A 1132 -43.50 -33.95 26.92
CA TYR A 1132 -42.90 -34.14 28.25
C TYR A 1132 -43.90 -33.82 29.39
N GLU A 1133 -43.72 -34.38 30.60
CA GLU A 1133 -44.60 -34.09 31.74
C GLU A 1133 -44.34 -32.70 32.36
N ASP A 1134 -45.42 -32.01 32.72
CA ASP A 1134 -45.47 -30.77 33.49
C ASP A 1134 -44.51 -30.81 34.72
N SER A 1135 -43.52 -29.91 34.80
CA SER A 1135 -42.42 -29.92 35.80
C SER A 1135 -41.35 -31.04 35.66
N THR A 1136 -41.13 -31.61 34.48
CA THR A 1136 -40.04 -32.59 34.23
C THR A 1136 -38.68 -32.05 34.69
N MET A 1137 -37.85 -32.93 35.27
CA MET A 1137 -36.45 -32.67 35.63
C MET A 1137 -35.63 -33.93 35.33
N THR A 1138 -34.97 -33.97 34.16
CA THR A 1138 -34.26 -35.16 33.68
C THR A 1138 -32.87 -34.83 33.12
N LEU A 1139 -31.96 -35.80 33.28
CA LEU A 1139 -30.56 -35.71 32.92
C LEU A 1139 -30.21 -36.89 32.00
N LEU A 1140 -29.58 -36.59 30.86
CA LEU A 1140 -28.94 -37.57 29.98
C LEU A 1140 -27.43 -37.37 30.05
N ARG A 1141 -26.66 -38.46 30.23
CA ARG A 1141 -25.22 -38.43 30.45
C ARG A 1141 -24.46 -39.37 29.54
N SER A 1142 -23.37 -38.89 28.96
CA SER A 1142 -22.44 -39.68 28.14
C SER A 1142 -21.75 -40.80 28.94
N PRO A 1143 -21.09 -41.75 28.23
CA PRO A 1143 -19.96 -42.51 28.76
C PRO A 1143 -18.84 -41.61 29.30
N VAL A 1144 -17.80 -42.24 29.86
CA VAL A 1144 -16.57 -41.54 30.26
C VAL A 1144 -15.81 -41.11 29.00
N ILE A 1145 -15.47 -39.84 28.93
CA ILE A 1145 -14.62 -39.25 27.89
C ILE A 1145 -13.30 -38.86 28.55
N ASP A 1146 -12.19 -39.47 28.12
CA ASP A 1146 -10.88 -39.23 28.75
C ASP A 1146 -10.15 -38.08 28.06
N LEU A 1147 -10.09 -36.92 28.73
CA LEU A 1147 -9.39 -35.74 28.23
C LEU A 1147 -7.94 -35.64 28.76
N THR A 1148 -7.38 -36.74 29.29
CA THR A 1148 -6.00 -36.80 29.81
C THR A 1148 -4.98 -36.59 28.68
N GLY A 1149 -4.28 -35.46 28.71
CA GLY A 1149 -3.26 -35.09 27.72
C GLY A 1149 -3.78 -34.22 26.56
N ILE A 1150 -5.10 -34.07 26.44
CA ILE A 1150 -5.74 -33.24 25.40
C ILE A 1150 -5.53 -31.74 25.71
N ALA A 1151 -5.03 -30.98 24.72
CA ALA A 1151 -4.69 -29.57 24.88
C ALA A 1151 -5.89 -28.62 24.78
N ALA A 1152 -6.83 -28.91 23.89
CA ALA A 1152 -8.14 -28.27 23.75
C ALA A 1152 -9.14 -29.27 23.12
N ALA A 1153 -10.43 -29.11 23.38
CA ALA A 1153 -11.47 -30.00 22.86
C ALA A 1153 -12.80 -29.27 22.65
N LYS A 1154 -13.60 -29.77 21.70
CA LYS A 1154 -14.89 -29.21 21.25
C LYS A 1154 -15.98 -30.26 21.25
N LEU A 1155 -17.19 -29.88 21.67
CA LEU A 1155 -18.41 -30.68 21.58
C LEU A 1155 -19.23 -30.23 20.35
N CYS A 1156 -19.64 -31.21 19.55
CA CYS A 1156 -20.60 -31.05 18.45
C CYS A 1156 -21.77 -32.02 18.67
N PHE A 1157 -22.99 -31.59 18.33
CA PHE A 1157 -24.17 -32.45 18.21
C PHE A 1157 -25.25 -31.77 17.37
N ALA A 1158 -26.16 -32.54 16.81
CA ALA A 1158 -27.41 -32.04 16.23
C ALA A 1158 -28.50 -32.01 17.30
N GLU A 1159 -29.42 -31.06 17.22
CA GLU A 1159 -30.58 -30.96 18.11
C GLU A 1159 -31.85 -30.52 17.39
N ALA A 1160 -33.01 -30.87 17.94
CA ALA A 1160 -34.30 -30.26 17.61
C ALA A 1160 -35.02 -29.88 18.91
N LEU A 1161 -35.77 -28.77 18.87
CA LEU A 1161 -36.30 -28.09 20.05
C LEU A 1161 -37.76 -27.69 19.85
N ASP A 1162 -38.60 -27.93 20.86
CA ASP A 1162 -39.98 -27.46 20.99
C ASP A 1162 -40.27 -27.26 22.49
N LEU A 1163 -40.03 -26.05 23.02
CA LEU A 1163 -39.95 -25.77 24.46
C LEU A 1163 -40.94 -24.67 24.93
N ASP A 1164 -41.42 -24.77 26.17
CA ASP A 1164 -42.27 -23.74 26.77
C ASP A 1164 -41.45 -22.55 27.27
N SER A 1165 -42.12 -21.39 27.36
CA SER A 1165 -41.62 -20.09 27.78
C SER A 1165 -41.31 -20.03 29.29
N GLY A 1166 -40.30 -20.80 29.70
CA GLY A 1166 -39.85 -20.96 31.09
C GLY A 1166 -38.94 -22.17 31.31
N ASP A 1167 -38.88 -23.09 30.35
CA ASP A 1167 -38.03 -24.28 30.37
C ASP A 1167 -36.54 -23.92 30.38
N THR A 1168 -35.71 -24.86 30.84
CA THR A 1168 -34.24 -24.76 30.74
C THR A 1168 -33.64 -26.05 30.20
N ALA A 1169 -33.03 -25.97 29.02
CA ALA A 1169 -32.24 -27.01 28.39
C ALA A 1169 -30.77 -26.57 28.36
N VAL A 1170 -29.90 -27.23 29.13
CA VAL A 1170 -28.49 -26.85 29.28
C VAL A 1170 -27.55 -28.04 29.22
N VAL A 1171 -26.32 -27.83 28.73
CA VAL A 1171 -25.25 -28.84 28.77
C VAL A 1171 -24.24 -28.50 29.85
N ASN A 1172 -23.90 -29.49 30.68
CA ASN A 1172 -22.88 -29.40 31.72
C ASN A 1172 -21.72 -30.37 31.42
N ILE A 1173 -20.53 -30.07 31.96
CA ILE A 1173 -19.43 -31.04 32.08
C ILE A 1173 -19.29 -31.45 33.55
N ILE A 1174 -19.25 -32.75 33.82
CA ILE A 1174 -19.21 -33.32 35.18
C ILE A 1174 -18.02 -34.27 35.38
N ASP A 1175 -17.56 -34.38 36.62
CA ASP A 1175 -16.53 -35.35 37.06
C ASP A 1175 -17.12 -36.78 37.11
N ASP A 1176 -16.49 -37.73 36.41
CA ASP A 1176 -16.97 -39.13 36.29
C ASP A 1176 -17.07 -39.87 37.64
N VAL A 1177 -16.25 -39.51 38.62
CA VAL A 1177 -16.11 -40.27 39.88
C VAL A 1177 -17.08 -39.76 40.96
N THR A 1178 -17.50 -38.50 40.86
CA THR A 1178 -18.24 -37.79 41.92
C THR A 1178 -19.55 -37.14 41.47
N ASP A 1179 -19.87 -37.15 40.17
CA ASP A 1179 -21.03 -36.49 39.56
C ASP A 1179 -21.10 -34.96 39.81
N THR A 1180 -19.99 -34.33 40.23
CA THR A 1180 -20.00 -32.87 40.47
C THR A 1180 -19.73 -32.12 39.18
N VAL A 1181 -20.53 -31.08 38.93
CA VAL A 1181 -20.38 -30.18 37.79
C VAL A 1181 -19.03 -29.43 37.87
N ILE A 1182 -18.20 -29.64 36.86
CA ILE A 1182 -16.92 -28.94 36.62
C ILE A 1182 -17.21 -27.61 35.91
N ALA A 1183 -18.06 -27.64 34.89
CA ALA A 1183 -18.53 -26.47 34.16
C ALA A 1183 -20.04 -26.59 33.91
N ALA A 1184 -20.80 -25.57 34.33
CA ALA A 1184 -22.26 -25.53 34.22
C ALA A 1184 -22.69 -24.71 33.01
N ALA A 1185 -23.72 -25.14 32.29
CA ALA A 1185 -24.30 -24.45 31.14
C ALA A 1185 -23.24 -23.99 30.11
N ILE A 1186 -22.36 -24.90 29.70
CA ILE A 1186 -21.42 -24.67 28.59
C ILE A 1186 -22.15 -24.44 27.25
N TYR A 1187 -23.38 -24.95 27.17
CA TYR A 1187 -24.38 -24.59 26.18
C TYR A 1187 -25.75 -24.42 26.86
N THR A 1188 -26.61 -23.59 26.27
CA THR A 1188 -28.00 -23.35 26.70
C THR A 1188 -28.86 -23.29 25.44
N ALA A 1189 -29.61 -24.36 25.19
CA ALA A 1189 -30.55 -24.41 24.08
C ALA A 1189 -31.70 -23.42 24.32
N THR A 1190 -32.15 -22.74 23.26
CA THR A 1190 -33.15 -21.67 23.34
C THR A 1190 -34.08 -21.77 22.12
N ASP A 1191 -35.37 -22.01 22.36
CA ASP A 1191 -36.40 -21.98 21.32
C ASP A 1191 -36.66 -20.53 20.85
N GLY A 1192 -36.70 -20.34 19.53
CA GLY A 1192 -36.89 -19.04 18.88
C GLY A 1192 -38.36 -18.62 18.68
N ALA A 1193 -39.31 -19.54 18.86
CA ALA A 1193 -40.75 -19.41 18.60
C ALA A 1193 -41.13 -19.16 17.10
N THR A 1194 -42.14 -19.82 16.51
CA THR A 1194 -43.11 -20.80 17.04
C THR A 1194 -43.41 -21.92 16.03
N GLY A 1195 -43.31 -23.18 16.44
CA GLY A 1195 -44.20 -24.25 15.95
C GLY A 1195 -43.68 -25.20 14.86
N ASP A 1196 -42.40 -25.16 14.48
CA ASP A 1196 -41.75 -26.22 13.69
C ASP A 1196 -40.41 -26.57 14.37
N ALA A 1197 -40.24 -27.85 14.68
CA ALA A 1197 -39.11 -28.40 15.43
C ALA A 1197 -38.14 -29.11 14.48
N ASP A 1198 -37.46 -28.34 13.63
CA ASP A 1198 -36.50 -28.87 12.65
C ASP A 1198 -35.14 -29.19 13.30
N TRP A 1199 -34.44 -30.20 12.77
CA TRP A 1199 -33.07 -30.52 13.16
C TRP A 1199 -32.08 -29.42 12.74
N ALA A 1200 -31.23 -29.00 13.66
CA ALA A 1200 -30.12 -28.07 13.42
C ALA A 1200 -28.86 -28.50 14.19
N THR A 1201 -27.67 -28.14 13.70
CA THR A 1201 -26.45 -28.29 14.49
C THR A 1201 -26.49 -27.33 15.67
N ALA A 1202 -26.28 -27.84 16.89
CA ALA A 1202 -26.33 -27.06 18.12
C ALA A 1202 -25.41 -25.83 18.06
N ASN A 1203 -25.78 -24.77 18.79
CA ASN A 1203 -25.06 -23.49 18.79
C ASN A 1203 -24.90 -22.86 17.38
N GLY A 1204 -25.86 -23.11 16.48
CA GLY A 1204 -25.88 -22.54 15.13
C GLY A 1204 -24.77 -23.06 14.21
N GLY A 1205 -24.30 -24.28 14.43
CA GLY A 1205 -23.17 -24.87 13.69
C GLY A 1205 -21.78 -24.49 14.20
N VAL A 1206 -21.68 -23.69 15.27
CA VAL A 1206 -20.39 -23.34 15.89
C VAL A 1206 -20.07 -24.34 17.02
N PRO A 1207 -19.00 -25.15 16.93
CA PRO A 1207 -18.66 -26.12 17.97
C PRO A 1207 -18.50 -25.51 19.37
N ILE A 1208 -18.97 -26.23 20.39
CA ILE A 1208 -19.02 -25.76 21.77
C ILE A 1208 -17.68 -26.09 22.47
N GLU A 1209 -16.91 -25.06 22.85
CA GLU A 1209 -15.61 -25.23 23.52
C GLU A 1209 -15.76 -25.94 24.88
N ILE A 1210 -14.99 -27.01 25.11
CA ILE A 1210 -14.90 -27.67 26.43
C ILE A 1210 -13.97 -26.83 27.33
N PRO A 1211 -14.45 -26.27 28.46
CA PRO A 1211 -13.66 -25.31 29.23
C PRO A 1211 -12.36 -25.92 29.80
N PRO A 1212 -11.24 -25.15 29.88
CA PRO A 1212 -9.95 -25.66 30.36
C PRO A 1212 -9.93 -26.29 31.77
N ALA A 1213 -10.96 -26.07 32.59
CA ALA A 1213 -11.13 -26.73 33.88
C ALA A 1213 -11.53 -28.22 33.79
N ALA A 1214 -11.99 -28.68 32.62
CA ALA A 1214 -12.36 -30.06 32.33
C ALA A 1214 -11.24 -30.86 31.63
N LEU A 1215 -10.27 -30.19 31.01
CA LEU A 1215 -9.16 -30.83 30.28
C LEU A 1215 -8.18 -31.52 31.23
N GLY A 1216 -7.45 -32.53 30.73
CA GLY A 1216 -6.42 -33.24 31.48
C GLY A 1216 -6.93 -34.31 32.45
N GLN A 1217 -8.22 -34.68 32.40
CA GLN A 1217 -8.86 -35.68 33.27
C GLN A 1217 -10.08 -36.34 32.59
N PRO A 1218 -10.56 -37.50 33.06
CA PRO A 1218 -11.80 -38.11 32.57
C PRO A 1218 -13.05 -37.36 33.06
N VAL A 1219 -13.99 -37.11 32.14
CA VAL A 1219 -15.24 -36.38 32.39
C VAL A 1219 -16.44 -37.08 31.76
N ARG A 1220 -17.64 -36.53 32.02
CA ARG A 1220 -18.87 -36.82 31.25
C ARG A 1220 -19.54 -35.52 30.83
N ILE A 1221 -20.31 -35.60 29.75
CA ILE A 1221 -21.19 -34.54 29.27
C ILE A 1221 -22.62 -34.87 29.75
N GLU A 1222 -23.33 -33.86 30.25
CA GLU A 1222 -24.67 -33.99 30.83
C GLU A 1222 -25.63 -33.00 30.18
N TRP A 1223 -26.61 -33.50 29.43
CA TRP A 1223 -27.74 -32.74 28.91
C TRP A 1223 -28.83 -32.72 29.99
N SER A 1224 -29.09 -31.54 30.53
CA SER A 1224 -29.99 -31.30 31.65
C SER A 1224 -31.23 -30.55 31.17
N PHE A 1225 -32.38 -31.21 31.20
CA PHE A 1225 -33.68 -30.62 30.90
C PHE A 1225 -34.48 -30.37 32.17
N THR A 1226 -35.15 -29.22 32.25
CA THR A 1226 -36.12 -28.90 33.31
C THR A 1226 -37.26 -28.08 32.73
N GLY A 1227 -38.48 -28.64 32.78
CA GLY A 1227 -39.70 -28.02 32.28
C GLY A 1227 -40.40 -27.13 33.31
N PHE A 1228 -41.04 -26.05 32.87
CA PHE A 1228 -41.71 -25.08 33.74
C PHE A 1228 -43.20 -25.39 33.92
N GLY A 1229 -43.54 -26.17 34.96
CA GLY A 1229 -44.93 -26.60 35.17
C GLY A 1229 -45.92 -25.48 35.50
N GLY A 1230 -46.58 -24.94 34.49
CA GLY A 1230 -47.41 -23.73 34.63
C GLY A 1230 -48.39 -23.41 33.48
N THR A 1231 -48.30 -24.08 32.33
CA THR A 1231 -49.13 -23.87 31.14
C THR A 1231 -50.17 -24.99 30.97
N THR A 1232 -50.86 -25.03 29.83
CA THR A 1232 -51.79 -26.10 29.43
C THR A 1232 -51.68 -26.43 27.94
N ASP A 1233 -50.52 -26.09 27.38
CA ASP A 1233 -50.20 -26.18 25.96
C ASP A 1233 -49.11 -27.26 25.83
N ASP A 1234 -49.15 -28.02 24.74
CA ASP A 1234 -48.42 -29.29 24.63
C ASP A 1234 -47.10 -29.10 23.85
N TYR A 1235 -45.98 -29.66 24.35
CA TYR A 1235 -44.61 -29.47 23.82
C TYR A 1235 -43.80 -30.78 23.77
N LEU A 1236 -43.07 -31.02 22.67
CA LEU A 1236 -42.29 -32.25 22.44
C LEU A 1236 -40.98 -32.31 23.25
N GLY A 1237 -40.33 -31.17 23.51
CA GLY A 1237 -39.11 -31.08 24.33
C GLY A 1237 -37.82 -30.97 23.51
N TRP A 1238 -36.79 -31.73 23.91
CA TRP A 1238 -35.43 -31.68 23.35
C TRP A 1238 -35.04 -33.03 22.75
N TYR A 1239 -34.57 -33.00 21.50
CA TYR A 1239 -33.99 -34.13 20.76
C TYR A 1239 -32.49 -33.85 20.53
N ILE A 1240 -31.63 -34.87 20.61
CA ILE A 1240 -30.20 -34.79 20.26
C ILE A 1240 -29.75 -35.99 19.43
N ASP A 1241 -28.81 -35.74 18.51
CA ASP A 1241 -28.22 -36.74 17.61
C ASP A 1241 -26.76 -36.36 17.24
N ASP A 1242 -26.03 -37.23 16.53
CA ASP A 1242 -24.66 -36.99 16.01
C ASP A 1242 -23.66 -36.42 17.05
N VAL A 1243 -23.64 -36.99 18.26
CA VAL A 1243 -22.84 -36.44 19.37
C VAL A 1243 -21.37 -36.80 19.21
N SER A 1244 -20.50 -35.80 19.05
CA SER A 1244 -19.04 -35.98 18.94
C SER A 1244 -18.25 -35.01 19.82
N VAL A 1245 -17.08 -35.46 20.26
CA VAL A 1245 -16.06 -34.62 20.91
C VAL A 1245 -14.78 -34.69 20.10
N LEU A 1246 -14.37 -33.55 19.57
CA LEU A 1246 -13.20 -33.40 18.71
C LEU A 1246 -12.04 -32.78 19.51
N GLN A 1247 -10.82 -33.21 19.25
CA GLN A 1247 -9.64 -32.47 19.69
C GLN A 1247 -9.49 -31.20 18.85
N SER A 1248 -9.16 -30.08 19.48
CA SER A 1248 -8.82 -28.83 18.79
C SER A 1248 -7.35 -28.47 18.98
N THR A 1249 -6.78 -27.82 17.96
CA THR A 1249 -5.54 -27.06 18.10
C THR A 1249 -5.82 -25.80 18.96
N PRO A 1250 -4.91 -25.40 19.87
CA PRO A 1250 -5.09 -24.28 20.78
C PRO A 1250 -4.84 -22.90 20.14
#